data_AF-A0A5B7V943-F1
#
_entry.id   AF-A0A5B7V943-F1
#
_cell.length_a   1.000
_cell.length_b   1.000
_cell.length_c   1.000
_cell.angle_alpha   90.00
_cell.angle_beta   90.00
_cell.angle_gamma   90.00
#
_symmetry.space_group_name_H-M   'P 1'
#
loop_
_entity.id
_entity.type
_entity.pdbx_description
1 polymer ?
#
loop_
_entity_poly.entity_id
_entity_poly.type
_entity_poly.pdbx_seq_one_letter_code
_entity_poly.pdbx_strand_id
1 'polypeptide(L)'
;MSTPEKLTEALRATLKEVEQLRQANRQLSERADEPIAIVGMDCRFPGGVRSPEQLWEVLASGRDAVTDFPVDRGWDFAALYDPLPGRAGHSFVRQGAFLDGVADFDADFFGVGAREALMMDPQHRLLLETSWTAFERAGINARKLQGSSTGVFVGIGYLYYNYGTFFYDNAEEFEGHRYLGNATNLASGRLSRTFGFEGPSITMDTGCSSSLAALHTACRALRTDECTLALVGGATVMPHAGAFVEFSRYPCDSLIAPDGRSKAFSADADGIGFSEGVAVLLLERLSTAVREHHPILAIVRGSALNQDGTKEGFEAPRGRSQRRVIQTALAASGLVADEIDAVEAHGTGTPFGDTIEGEAIAAVYGQGRPRNQPLWLGSVKSNIGHTQAAACAAGVIKMVLAMQHGVLPRTLHAEEPTPHIDWQGSGMQLLTQAQPWPNTGRPRRAGVCSYGVSGTNGHVILEQAPLPANRPRRLAARDRPTSGPPVLWVLSARTQKALRVQAHQLISRVAADPALDVRDVAFSLATCRAYFAHRAAVVTRHRDDFLKSLAALTCDHETDMVVRGTVSSGRLAFLLPSEDALGQPAAEPESERARAWFGHLERWGIRPDVLLSTAQEPGTSSRTPVLRKAAGGWATEGETATTPRTVSVSGPESHGRALREHGVTTVVSIDAHGLTTVQALDGPPDGGKNCGRPVATGGYPSADALVRVLAALHVRGFPPDWQRFFANTDAQAVSLPTYPFQRQRYWPLP
;
A
#
# COMPACT_ATOMS: atom_id res chain seq x y z
N MET A 1 56.01 -24.21 -35.68
CA MET A 1 55.40 -23.01 -36.28
C MET A 1 53.89 -23.19 -36.22
N SER A 2 53.16 -22.41 -35.41
CA SER A 2 51.70 -22.42 -35.44
C SER A 2 51.24 -21.94 -36.82
N THR A 3 50.33 -22.67 -37.46
CA THR A 3 49.78 -22.27 -38.75
C THR A 3 48.97 -20.96 -38.57
N PRO A 4 49.04 -20.00 -39.50
CA PRO A 4 48.30 -18.73 -39.43
C PRO A 4 46.79 -18.89 -39.14
N GLU A 5 46.21 -20.01 -39.57
CA GLU A 5 44.81 -20.39 -39.32
C GLU A 5 44.54 -20.63 -37.83
N LYS A 6 45.42 -21.37 -37.12
CA LYS A 6 45.28 -21.61 -35.67
C LYS A 6 45.42 -20.32 -34.87
N LEU A 7 46.27 -19.39 -35.32
CA LEU A 7 46.41 -18.07 -34.70
C LEU A 7 45.14 -17.23 -34.91
N THR A 8 44.56 -17.28 -36.11
CA THR A 8 43.33 -16.55 -36.45
C THR A 8 42.12 -17.07 -35.67
N GLU A 9 42.01 -18.40 -35.51
CA GLU A 9 40.97 -19.03 -34.72
C GLU A 9 41.09 -18.71 -33.22
N ALA A 10 42.31 -18.77 -32.67
CA ALA A 10 42.58 -18.35 -31.30
C ALA A 10 42.22 -16.87 -31.07
N LEU A 11 42.60 -15.97 -31.99
CA LEU A 11 42.26 -14.55 -31.92
C LEU A 11 40.74 -14.30 -31.97
N ARG A 12 40.00 -15.01 -32.83
CA ARG A 12 38.53 -14.92 -32.86
C ARG A 12 37.89 -15.40 -31.56
N ALA A 13 38.39 -16.50 -30.98
CA ALA A 13 37.91 -17.01 -29.71
C ALA A 13 38.14 -15.99 -28.58
N THR A 14 39.35 -15.41 -28.50
CA THR A 14 39.68 -14.37 -27.51
C THR A 14 38.82 -13.12 -27.69
N LEU A 15 38.59 -12.65 -28.92
CA LEU A 15 37.72 -11.48 -29.17
C LEU A 15 36.28 -11.73 -28.73
N LYS A 16 35.73 -12.93 -29.00
CA LYS A 16 34.39 -13.33 -28.57
C LYS A 16 34.28 -13.40 -27.04
N GLU A 17 35.31 -13.95 -26.38
CA GLU A 17 35.37 -14.01 -24.92
C GLU A 17 35.47 -12.61 -24.29
N VAL A 18 36.28 -11.70 -24.85
CA VAL A 18 36.35 -10.29 -24.42
C VAL A 18 34.99 -9.59 -24.59
N GLU A 19 34.27 -9.85 -25.67
CA GLU A 19 32.93 -9.30 -25.89
C GLU A 19 31.90 -9.83 -24.89
N GLN A 20 31.93 -11.15 -24.62
CA GLN A 20 31.11 -11.77 -23.58
C GLN A 20 31.41 -11.20 -22.19
N LEU A 21 32.69 -11.06 -21.82
CA LEU A 21 33.11 -10.46 -20.55
C LEU A 21 32.70 -8.99 -20.44
N ARG A 22 32.82 -8.21 -21.53
CA ARG A 22 32.33 -6.81 -21.57
C ARG A 22 30.81 -6.74 -21.41
N GLN A 23 30.07 -7.65 -22.03
CA GLN A 23 28.62 -7.72 -21.89
C GLN A 23 28.22 -8.12 -20.47
N ALA A 24 28.85 -9.14 -19.90
CA ALA A 24 28.63 -9.55 -18.51
C ALA A 24 28.97 -8.41 -17.53
N ASN A 25 30.07 -7.68 -17.75
CA ASN A 25 30.45 -6.56 -16.90
C ASN A 25 29.46 -5.39 -16.99
N ARG A 26 28.97 -5.06 -18.20
CA ARG A 26 27.90 -4.07 -18.38
C ARG A 26 26.62 -4.47 -17.65
N GLN A 27 26.19 -5.72 -17.80
CA GLN A 27 25.01 -6.23 -17.09
C GLN A 27 25.18 -6.18 -15.57
N LEU A 28 26.37 -6.49 -15.05
CA LEU A 28 26.67 -6.39 -13.62
C LEU A 28 26.64 -4.94 -13.13
N SER A 29 27.20 -4.01 -13.89
CA SER A 29 27.15 -2.57 -13.57
C SER A 29 25.73 -2.02 -13.61
N GLU A 30 24.98 -2.32 -14.68
CA GLU A 30 23.57 -1.90 -14.82
C GLU A 30 22.69 -2.44 -13.68
N ARG A 31 22.95 -3.67 -13.21
CA ARG A 31 22.25 -4.25 -12.05
C ARG A 31 22.65 -3.60 -10.72
N ALA A 32 23.95 -3.34 -10.53
CA ALA A 32 24.45 -2.71 -9.30
C ALA A 32 23.91 -1.28 -9.13
N ASP A 33 23.70 -0.59 -10.25
CA ASP A 33 23.21 0.79 -10.31
C ASP A 33 21.73 0.89 -10.67
N GLU A 34 21.00 -0.23 -10.68
CA GLU A 34 19.60 -0.25 -11.10
C GLU A 34 18.76 0.71 -10.22
N PRO A 35 18.03 1.66 -10.83
CA PRO A 35 17.16 2.55 -10.08
C PRO A 35 16.02 1.80 -9.39
N ILE A 36 15.66 2.26 -8.19
CA ILE A 36 14.59 1.65 -7.40
C ILE A 36 13.36 2.55 -7.48
N ALA A 37 12.24 2.01 -7.94
CA ALA A 37 10.96 2.72 -8.00
C ALA A 37 10.27 2.69 -6.63
N ILE A 38 9.76 3.84 -6.20
CA ILE A 38 8.76 3.92 -5.14
C ILE A 38 7.40 3.68 -5.80
N VAL A 39 6.81 2.51 -5.56
CA VAL A 39 5.55 2.09 -6.20
C VAL A 39 4.31 2.33 -5.32
N GLY A 40 4.51 2.53 -4.03
CA GLY A 40 3.43 2.81 -3.07
C GLY A 40 3.94 3.57 -1.87
N MET A 41 3.05 4.33 -1.24
CA MET A 41 3.32 4.99 0.04
C MET A 41 2.02 5.25 0.81
N ASP A 42 2.10 5.18 2.13
CA ASP A 42 1.07 5.69 3.04
C ASP A 42 1.68 6.21 4.34
N CYS A 43 0.95 7.05 5.08
CA CYS A 43 1.44 7.64 6.32
C CYS A 43 0.35 8.00 7.33
N ARG A 44 0.78 8.13 8.59
CA ARG A 44 0.09 8.77 9.71
C ARG A 44 1.03 9.81 10.30
N PHE A 45 0.61 11.07 10.31
CA PHE A 45 1.35 12.18 10.90
C PHE A 45 0.41 13.08 11.73
N PRO A 46 0.96 13.92 12.61
CA PRO A 46 0.17 14.88 13.39
C PRO A 46 -0.65 15.84 12.51
N GLY A 47 -1.62 16.52 13.13
CA GLY A 47 -2.52 17.44 12.43
C GLY A 47 -3.63 16.72 11.65
N GLY A 48 -4.03 15.52 12.10
CA GLY A 48 -5.07 14.70 11.48
C GLY A 48 -4.66 13.99 10.19
N VAL A 49 -3.36 13.92 9.88
CA VAL A 49 -2.86 13.35 8.62
C VAL A 49 -2.95 11.83 8.65
N ARG A 50 -3.81 11.28 7.80
CA ARG A 50 -4.02 9.83 7.61
C ARG A 50 -3.80 9.36 6.17
N SER A 51 -3.25 10.20 5.30
CA SER A 51 -2.82 9.83 3.96
C SER A 51 -1.77 10.82 3.41
N PRO A 52 -1.02 10.46 2.34
CA PRO A 52 -0.12 11.39 1.66
C PRO A 52 -0.84 12.64 1.12
N GLU A 53 -2.08 12.53 0.66
CA GLU A 53 -2.87 13.68 0.21
C GLU A 53 -3.13 14.67 1.35
N GLN A 54 -3.48 14.17 2.54
CA GLN A 54 -3.70 15.02 3.71
C GLN A 54 -2.38 15.63 4.22
N LEU A 55 -1.25 14.94 4.07
CA LEU A 55 0.06 15.53 4.33
C LEU A 55 0.29 16.69 3.35
N TRP A 56 0.02 16.50 2.06
CA TRP A 56 0.14 17.58 1.07
C TRP A 56 -0.73 18.78 1.43
N GLU A 57 -1.96 18.57 1.90
CA GLU A 57 -2.83 19.67 2.37
C GLU A 57 -2.19 20.44 3.53
N VAL A 58 -1.61 19.77 4.54
CA VAL A 58 -0.85 20.42 5.63
C VAL A 58 0.29 21.27 5.06
N LEU A 59 1.10 20.69 4.17
CA LEU A 59 2.29 21.35 3.63
C LEU A 59 1.95 22.54 2.72
N ALA A 60 0.98 22.36 1.82
CA ALA A 60 0.56 23.38 0.87
C ALA A 60 -0.14 24.57 1.55
N SER A 61 -0.88 24.32 2.63
CA SER A 61 -1.50 25.38 3.44
C SER A 61 -0.55 26.00 4.47
N GLY A 62 0.67 25.48 4.63
CA GLY A 62 1.64 25.96 5.61
C GLY A 62 1.18 25.78 7.06
N ARG A 63 0.43 24.70 7.34
CA ARG A 63 -0.04 24.40 8.70
C ARG A 63 1.10 23.90 9.60
N ASP A 64 1.07 24.38 10.84
CA ASP A 64 1.84 23.89 11.98
C ASP A 64 0.97 22.89 12.77
N ALA A 65 1.47 21.68 12.96
CA ALA A 65 0.76 20.58 13.62
C ALA A 65 1.14 20.39 15.10
N VAL A 66 1.94 21.30 15.67
CA VAL A 66 2.28 21.29 17.10
C VAL A 66 1.05 21.63 17.94
N THR A 67 0.81 20.82 18.97
CA THR A 67 -0.28 20.97 19.95
C THR A 67 0.26 20.87 21.36
N ASP A 68 -0.60 21.09 22.36
CA ASP A 68 -0.32 20.65 23.72
C ASP A 68 -0.27 19.11 23.79
N PHE A 69 0.26 18.57 24.89
CA PHE A 69 0.35 17.12 25.11
C PHE A 69 -1.02 16.40 25.07
N PRO A 70 -1.05 15.12 24.64
CA PRO A 70 -2.28 14.37 24.43
C PRO A 70 -2.96 13.98 25.76
N VAL A 71 -4.24 14.34 25.91
CA VAL A 71 -5.03 14.09 27.13
C VAL A 71 -5.60 12.66 27.22
N ASP A 72 -5.45 11.85 26.19
CA ASP A 72 -6.09 10.54 26.05
C ASP A 72 -5.18 9.34 26.37
N ARG A 73 -4.00 9.61 26.97
CA ARG A 73 -2.94 8.62 27.25
C ARG A 73 -2.59 8.46 28.73
N GLY A 74 -3.28 9.19 29.62
CA GLY A 74 -3.09 9.08 31.06
C GLY A 74 -1.86 9.80 31.62
N TRP A 75 -1.35 10.82 30.93
CA TRP A 75 -0.20 11.60 31.40
C TRP A 75 -0.63 12.58 32.51
N ASP A 76 0.03 12.55 33.66
CA ASP A 76 -0.21 13.52 34.75
C ASP A 76 0.55 14.84 34.47
N PHE A 77 -0.08 15.75 33.74
CA PHE A 77 0.54 17.03 33.36
C PHE A 77 0.92 17.91 34.54
N ALA A 78 0.13 17.88 35.62
CA ALA A 78 0.36 18.71 36.79
C ALA A 78 1.62 18.26 37.53
N ALA A 79 1.85 16.95 37.62
CA ALA A 79 3.06 16.39 38.20
C ALA A 79 4.27 16.44 37.24
N LEU A 80 4.05 16.39 35.93
CA LEU A 80 5.12 16.33 34.93
C LEU A 80 5.80 17.68 34.67
N TYR A 81 5.11 18.81 34.81
CA TYR A 81 5.68 20.09 34.37
C TYR A 81 6.50 20.80 35.45
N ASP A 82 7.68 21.28 35.05
CA ASP A 82 8.44 22.28 35.80
C ASP A 82 8.99 23.33 34.81
N PRO A 83 8.71 24.64 35.01
CA PRO A 83 9.19 25.67 34.09
C PRO A 83 10.72 25.79 34.05
N LEU A 84 11.44 25.26 35.05
CA LEU A 84 12.89 25.26 35.08
C LEU A 84 13.45 23.93 34.55
N PRO A 85 14.45 23.95 33.65
CA PRO A 85 15.12 22.74 33.19
C PRO A 85 15.89 22.05 34.33
N GLY A 86 16.23 20.78 34.13
CA GLY A 86 17.15 20.04 35.01
C GLY A 86 16.51 19.37 36.23
N ARG A 87 15.24 19.62 36.55
CA ARG A 87 14.54 18.90 37.63
C ARG A 87 14.24 17.47 37.21
N ALA A 88 14.77 16.50 37.95
CA ALA A 88 14.54 15.08 37.68
C ALA A 88 13.03 14.74 37.67
N GLY A 89 12.60 13.97 36.67
CA GLY A 89 11.22 13.52 36.54
C GLY A 89 10.25 14.55 35.94
N HIS A 90 10.73 15.77 35.61
CA HIS A 90 9.89 16.84 35.10
C HIS A 90 10.31 17.24 33.68
N SER A 91 9.36 17.83 32.95
CA SER A 91 9.53 18.44 31.63
C SER A 91 9.28 19.93 31.70
N PHE A 92 10.14 20.73 31.08
CA PHE A 92 9.88 22.17 30.88
C PHE A 92 9.09 22.46 29.61
N VAL A 93 8.91 21.44 28.75
CA VAL A 93 8.11 21.51 27.54
C VAL A 93 6.71 20.93 27.79
N ARG A 94 5.69 21.55 27.20
CA ARG A 94 4.28 21.10 27.24
C ARG A 94 3.68 20.83 25.87
N GLN A 95 4.47 21.03 24.81
CA GLN A 95 4.01 21.00 23.43
C GLN A 95 4.85 20.03 22.59
N GLY A 96 4.22 19.49 21.55
CA GLY A 96 4.81 18.57 20.58
C GLY A 96 3.78 18.25 19.50
N ALA A 97 4.12 17.38 18.55
CA ALA A 97 3.18 16.99 17.50
C ALA A 97 2.81 15.50 17.63
N PHE A 98 1.54 15.22 17.86
CA PHE A 98 1.05 13.89 18.24
C PHE A 98 0.07 13.31 17.21
N LEU A 99 0.06 11.98 17.08
CA LEU A 99 -0.93 11.26 16.30
C LEU A 99 -2.27 11.19 17.04
N ASP A 100 -3.35 11.32 16.27
CA ASP A 100 -4.71 11.10 16.75
C ASP A 100 -5.07 9.61 16.73
N GLY A 101 -5.77 9.14 17.77
CA GLY A 101 -6.36 7.80 17.78
C GLY A 101 -5.32 6.67 17.79
N VAL A 102 -4.18 6.85 18.45
CA VAL A 102 -3.13 5.81 18.57
C VAL A 102 -3.60 4.52 19.26
N ALA A 103 -4.70 4.61 20.03
CA ALA A 103 -5.34 3.46 20.64
C ALA A 103 -6.24 2.69 19.67
N ASP A 104 -6.64 3.28 18.55
CA ASP A 104 -7.64 2.71 17.64
C ASP A 104 -7.00 1.69 16.68
N PHE A 105 -7.56 0.47 16.63
CA PHE A 105 -7.06 -0.59 15.74
C PHE A 105 -8.18 -1.55 15.32
N ASP A 106 -8.13 -2.09 14.10
CA ASP A 106 -9.04 -3.16 13.64
C ASP A 106 -8.39 -4.53 13.85
N ALA A 107 -8.45 -5.04 15.08
CA ALA A 107 -7.78 -6.28 15.47
C ALA A 107 -8.32 -7.50 14.70
N ASP A 108 -9.65 -7.59 14.54
CA ASP A 108 -10.31 -8.67 13.81
C ASP A 108 -9.82 -8.74 12.36
N PHE A 109 -9.63 -7.60 11.68
CA PHE A 109 -9.11 -7.56 10.32
C PHE A 109 -7.76 -8.26 10.18
N PHE A 110 -6.87 -8.04 11.15
CA PHE A 110 -5.52 -8.62 11.16
C PHE A 110 -5.44 -9.99 11.86
N GLY A 111 -6.57 -10.52 12.34
CA GLY A 111 -6.62 -11.81 13.05
C GLY A 111 -5.94 -11.77 14.42
N VAL A 112 -5.95 -10.59 15.05
CA VAL A 112 -5.36 -10.36 16.37
C VAL A 112 -6.47 -10.42 17.41
N GLY A 113 -6.29 -11.20 18.48
CA GLY A 113 -7.25 -11.25 19.58
C GLY A 113 -7.27 -9.97 20.41
N ALA A 114 -8.41 -9.59 21.00
CA ALA A 114 -8.57 -8.32 21.73
C ALA A 114 -7.52 -8.12 22.85
N ARG A 115 -7.18 -9.17 23.60
CA ARG A 115 -6.13 -9.13 24.64
C ARG A 115 -4.73 -8.90 24.05
N GLU A 116 -4.43 -9.51 22.91
CA GLU A 116 -3.16 -9.26 22.21
C GLU A 116 -3.12 -7.81 21.69
N ALA A 117 -4.20 -7.33 21.07
CA ALA A 117 -4.29 -5.95 20.56
C ALA A 117 -4.11 -4.90 21.67
N LEU A 118 -4.62 -5.14 22.88
CA LEU A 118 -4.41 -4.28 24.04
C LEU A 118 -2.93 -4.14 24.42
N MET A 119 -2.17 -5.23 24.36
CA MET A 119 -0.76 -5.28 24.72
C MET A 119 0.21 -4.99 23.58
N MET A 120 -0.29 -4.96 22.34
CA MET A 120 0.52 -4.60 21.18
C MET A 120 0.89 -3.13 21.24
N ASP A 121 2.18 -2.84 21.07
CA ASP A 121 2.68 -1.49 20.87
C ASP A 121 1.87 -0.81 19.73
N PRO A 122 1.31 0.40 19.95
CA PRO A 122 0.67 1.19 18.91
C PRO A 122 1.47 1.32 17.62
N GLN A 123 2.81 1.33 17.70
CA GLN A 123 3.71 1.34 16.54
C GLN A 123 3.47 0.12 15.64
N HIS A 124 3.33 -1.08 16.22
CA HIS A 124 3.04 -2.30 15.46
C HIS A 124 1.65 -2.28 14.82
N ARG A 125 0.65 -1.78 15.55
CA ARG A 125 -0.74 -1.65 15.08
C ARG A 125 -0.85 -0.71 13.89
N LEU A 126 -0.25 0.48 14.01
CA LEU A 126 -0.25 1.48 12.95
C LEU A 126 0.60 1.04 11.76
N LEU A 127 1.71 0.33 11.96
CA LEU A 127 2.49 -0.27 10.86
C LEU A 127 1.66 -1.28 10.07
N LEU A 128 0.85 -2.13 10.73
CA LEU A 128 -0.02 -3.10 10.05
C LEU A 128 -1.06 -2.39 9.15
N GLU A 129 -1.77 -1.40 9.69
CA GLU A 129 -2.74 -0.63 8.92
C GLU A 129 -2.10 0.13 7.76
N THR A 130 -1.01 0.87 8.05
CA THR A 130 -0.32 1.73 7.05
C THR A 130 0.35 0.89 5.96
N SER A 131 0.81 -0.32 6.30
CA SER A 131 1.34 -1.28 5.31
C SER A 131 0.26 -1.78 4.37
N TRP A 132 -0.90 -2.18 4.91
CA TRP A 132 -2.03 -2.64 4.11
C TRP A 132 -2.48 -1.57 3.10
N THR A 133 -2.65 -0.34 3.57
CA THR A 133 -3.07 0.79 2.74
C THR A 133 -2.00 1.17 1.71
N ALA A 134 -0.70 1.08 2.03
CA ALA A 134 0.37 1.29 1.06
C ALA A 134 0.30 0.31 -0.13
N PHE A 135 0.02 -0.98 0.13
CA PHE A 135 -0.22 -1.97 -0.93
C PHE A 135 -1.45 -1.64 -1.79
N GLU A 136 -2.57 -1.30 -1.17
CA GLU A 136 -3.77 -0.93 -1.92
C GLU A 136 -3.56 0.33 -2.79
N ARG A 137 -2.76 1.28 -2.31
CA ARG A 137 -2.39 2.50 -3.05
C ARG A 137 -1.43 2.22 -4.20
N ALA A 138 -0.53 1.24 -4.06
CA ALA A 138 0.30 0.73 -5.15
C ALA A 138 -0.51 -0.07 -6.20
N GLY A 139 -1.77 -0.37 -5.92
CA GLY A 139 -2.59 -1.22 -6.76
C GLY A 139 -2.25 -2.71 -6.63
N ILE A 140 -1.56 -3.09 -5.56
CA ILE A 140 -1.06 -4.45 -5.32
C ILE A 140 -1.96 -5.13 -4.29
N ASN A 141 -2.50 -6.31 -4.65
CA ASN A 141 -3.22 -7.13 -3.69
C ASN A 141 -2.23 -7.90 -2.82
N ALA A 142 -1.98 -7.40 -1.61
CA ALA A 142 -1.02 -7.98 -0.66
C ALA A 142 -1.28 -9.48 -0.34
N ARG A 143 -2.53 -9.97 -0.42
CA ARG A 143 -2.83 -11.39 -0.19
C ARG A 143 -2.30 -12.31 -1.30
N LYS A 144 -2.07 -11.79 -2.50
CA LYS A 144 -1.46 -12.57 -3.60
C LYS A 144 0.06 -12.72 -3.46
N LEU A 145 0.66 -11.99 -2.52
CA LEU A 145 2.09 -12.01 -2.26
C LEU A 145 2.47 -12.99 -1.13
N GLN A 146 1.53 -13.77 -0.62
CA GLN A 146 1.81 -14.82 0.35
C GLN A 146 2.77 -15.86 -0.28
N GLY A 147 3.85 -16.18 0.42
CA GLY A 147 4.94 -17.03 -0.06
C GLY A 147 5.94 -16.33 -0.98
N SER A 148 5.81 -15.01 -1.21
CA SER A 148 6.77 -14.27 -2.04
C SER A 148 8.01 -13.86 -1.26
N SER A 149 9.12 -13.65 -1.97
CA SER A 149 10.36 -13.05 -1.44
C SER A 149 10.23 -11.54 -1.19
N THR A 150 9.10 -11.06 -0.68
CA THR A 150 8.94 -9.66 -0.29
C THR A 150 9.74 -9.38 0.99
N GLY A 151 10.63 -8.40 0.97
CA GLY A 151 11.41 -7.98 2.13
C GLY A 151 10.67 -6.96 2.99
N VAL A 152 10.98 -6.91 4.28
CA VAL A 152 10.41 -5.99 5.28
C VAL A 152 11.55 -5.35 6.07
N PHE A 153 11.67 -4.03 5.98
CA PHE A 153 12.73 -3.26 6.63
C PHE A 153 12.09 -2.12 7.43
N VAL A 154 12.17 -2.17 8.76
CA VAL A 154 11.46 -1.22 9.64
C VAL A 154 12.44 -0.49 10.54
N GLY A 155 12.40 0.84 10.50
CA GLY A 155 12.98 1.70 11.52
C GLY A 155 11.99 1.92 12.67
N ILE A 156 12.37 1.60 13.91
CA ILE A 156 11.50 1.81 15.08
C ILE A 156 12.31 2.32 16.27
N GLY A 157 11.72 3.21 17.08
CA GLY A 157 12.34 3.71 18.31
C GLY A 157 11.87 2.91 19.53
N TYR A 158 12.79 2.57 20.45
CA TYR A 158 12.49 1.73 21.63
C TYR A 158 12.59 2.44 22.98
N LEU A 159 13.73 3.10 23.26
CA LEU A 159 14.18 3.40 24.63
C LEU A 159 13.23 4.28 25.47
N TYR A 160 12.54 5.24 24.86
CA TYR A 160 11.60 6.14 25.55
C TYR A 160 10.14 5.89 25.21
N TYR A 161 9.84 4.78 24.55
CA TYR A 161 8.53 4.50 23.97
C TYR A 161 8.03 3.10 24.34
N ASN A 162 8.58 2.52 25.41
CA ASN A 162 8.27 1.15 25.81
C ASN A 162 6.87 1.08 26.43
N TYR A 163 5.87 0.88 25.57
CA TYR A 163 4.48 0.65 25.94
C TYR A 163 4.29 -0.56 26.87
N GLY A 164 5.22 -1.52 26.84
CA GLY A 164 5.23 -2.66 27.75
C GLY A 164 5.33 -2.28 29.23
N THR A 165 5.71 -1.04 29.55
CA THR A 165 5.82 -0.55 30.92
C THR A 165 4.49 -0.50 31.68
N PHE A 166 3.38 -0.25 30.99
CA PHE A 166 2.03 -0.26 31.57
C PHE A 166 1.62 -1.60 32.22
N PHE A 167 2.33 -2.68 31.89
CA PHE A 167 1.96 -4.03 32.32
C PHE A 167 2.93 -4.62 33.35
N TYR A 168 3.88 -3.83 33.89
CA TYR A 168 4.84 -4.32 34.88
C TYR A 168 4.19 -4.62 36.24
N ASP A 169 3.21 -3.82 36.68
CA ASP A 169 2.58 -3.97 38.00
C ASP A 169 1.61 -5.17 38.09
N ASN A 170 1.20 -5.74 36.95
CA ASN A 170 0.30 -6.90 36.85
C ASN A 170 0.97 -8.10 36.14
N ALA A 171 2.24 -8.36 36.47
CA ALA A 171 3.10 -9.30 35.74
C ALA A 171 2.52 -10.73 35.58
N GLU A 172 1.80 -11.25 36.57
CA GLU A 172 1.21 -12.61 36.52
C GLU A 172 0.06 -12.73 35.51
N GLU A 173 -0.72 -11.67 35.28
CA GLU A 173 -1.86 -11.71 34.34
C GLU A 173 -1.41 -11.65 32.87
N PHE A 174 -0.25 -11.06 32.60
CA PHE A 174 0.23 -10.70 31.26
C PHE A 174 1.51 -11.43 30.83
N GLU A 175 1.89 -12.49 31.55
CA GLU A 175 3.07 -13.29 31.26
C GLU A 175 3.03 -13.87 29.83
N GLY A 176 4.17 -13.87 29.13
CA GLY A 176 4.31 -14.36 27.75
C GLY A 176 3.81 -13.43 26.64
N HIS A 177 2.86 -12.53 26.91
CA HIS A 177 2.33 -11.62 25.90
C HIS A 177 3.10 -10.29 25.79
N ARG A 178 3.79 -9.86 26.85
CA ARG A 178 4.57 -8.61 26.88
C ARG A 178 5.65 -8.57 25.79
N TYR A 179 6.40 -9.66 25.65
CA TYR A 179 7.42 -9.79 24.60
C TYR A 179 6.77 -9.72 23.22
N LEU A 180 5.71 -10.49 23.01
CA LEU A 180 5.01 -10.54 21.71
C LEU A 180 4.45 -9.16 21.31
N GLY A 181 3.91 -8.40 22.26
CA GLY A 181 3.32 -7.10 21.99
C GLY A 181 4.33 -5.99 21.67
N ASN A 182 5.52 -6.03 22.28
CA ASN A 182 6.39 -4.85 22.42
C ASN A 182 7.85 -5.05 21.96
N ALA A 183 8.28 -6.27 21.68
CA ALA A 183 9.64 -6.48 21.18
C ALA A 183 9.80 -5.84 19.80
N THR A 184 10.84 -5.02 19.63
CA THR A 184 11.05 -4.25 18.39
C THR A 184 11.24 -5.14 17.17
N ASN A 185 11.92 -6.27 17.31
CA ASN A 185 12.10 -7.25 16.23
C ASN A 185 10.76 -7.79 15.69
N LEU A 186 9.69 -7.75 16.49
CA LEU A 186 8.35 -8.16 16.06
C LEU A 186 7.66 -7.10 15.21
N ALA A 187 8.16 -5.87 15.12
CA ALA A 187 7.63 -4.87 14.19
C ALA A 187 7.72 -5.38 12.75
N SER A 188 8.92 -5.73 12.28
CA SER A 188 9.11 -6.31 10.96
C SER A 188 8.57 -7.74 10.87
N GLY A 189 8.82 -8.57 11.89
CA GLY A 189 8.39 -9.97 11.90
C GLY A 189 6.87 -10.15 11.81
N ARG A 190 6.10 -9.28 12.48
CA ARG A 190 4.63 -9.32 12.45
C ARG A 190 4.08 -8.92 11.08
N LEU A 191 4.67 -7.93 10.40
CA LEU A 191 4.32 -7.61 9.03
C LEU A 191 4.56 -8.82 8.12
N SER A 192 5.75 -9.42 8.15
CA SER A 192 6.06 -10.61 7.36
C SER A 192 5.07 -11.74 7.64
N ARG A 193 4.74 -12.01 8.91
CA ARG A 193 3.77 -13.05 9.29
C ARG A 193 2.35 -12.75 8.81
N THR A 194 1.88 -11.52 8.96
CA THR A 194 0.51 -11.12 8.62
C THR A 194 0.27 -11.20 7.10
N PHE A 195 1.23 -10.77 6.30
CA PHE A 195 1.11 -10.80 4.84
C PHE A 195 1.66 -12.09 4.20
N GLY A 196 2.36 -12.92 4.98
CA GLY A 196 2.97 -14.17 4.53
C GLY A 196 4.21 -13.97 3.66
N PHE A 197 5.04 -12.98 3.97
CA PHE A 197 6.28 -12.70 3.23
C PHE A 197 7.45 -13.56 3.71
N GLU A 198 8.28 -14.00 2.78
CA GLU A 198 9.42 -14.90 3.02
C GLU A 198 10.78 -14.25 2.69
N GLY A 199 10.81 -12.97 2.32
CA GLY A 199 12.05 -12.22 2.16
C GLY A 199 12.68 -11.77 3.49
N PRO A 200 13.82 -11.04 3.45
CA PRO A 200 14.47 -10.53 4.65
C PRO A 200 13.52 -9.69 5.51
N SER A 201 13.47 -9.93 6.82
CA SER A 201 12.64 -9.18 7.76
C SER A 201 13.50 -8.60 8.87
N ILE A 202 13.77 -7.29 8.81
CA ILE A 202 14.77 -6.63 9.64
C ILE A 202 14.19 -5.39 10.30
N THR A 203 14.41 -5.28 11.60
CA THR A 203 14.15 -4.07 12.38
C THR A 203 15.47 -3.39 12.70
N MET A 204 15.53 -2.06 12.56
CA MET A 204 16.72 -1.25 12.78
C MET A 204 16.45 -0.09 13.73
N ASP A 205 17.42 0.22 14.58
CA ASP A 205 17.46 1.44 15.38
C ASP A 205 18.81 2.13 15.21
N THR A 206 18.79 3.24 14.50
CA THR A 206 19.92 4.18 14.35
C THR A 206 19.51 5.57 14.82
N GLY A 207 18.52 5.66 15.72
CA GLY A 207 17.90 6.92 16.12
C GLY A 207 17.13 7.57 14.97
N CYS A 208 17.36 8.86 14.73
CA CYS A 208 16.64 9.64 13.72
C CYS A 208 16.85 9.16 12.27
N SER A 209 17.94 8.42 11.99
CA SER A 209 18.24 7.88 10.66
C SER A 209 17.59 6.50 10.40
N SER A 210 16.80 5.94 11.32
CA SER A 210 16.32 4.55 11.23
C SER A 210 15.54 4.22 9.96
N SER A 211 14.58 5.05 9.54
CA SER A 211 13.87 4.83 8.26
C SER A 211 14.76 5.00 7.03
N LEU A 212 15.83 5.80 7.10
CA LEU A 212 16.81 5.92 6.01
C LEU A 212 17.68 4.67 5.94
N ALA A 213 18.15 4.15 7.09
CA ALA A 213 18.90 2.91 7.15
C ALA A 213 18.09 1.72 6.62
N ALA A 214 16.80 1.65 6.97
CA ALA A 214 15.85 0.69 6.42
C ALA A 214 15.72 0.83 4.90
N LEU A 215 15.53 2.05 4.39
CA LEU A 215 15.45 2.33 2.94
C LEU A 215 16.72 1.92 2.20
N HIS A 216 17.88 2.31 2.72
CA HIS A 216 19.18 1.98 2.12
C HIS A 216 19.37 0.47 2.02
N THR A 217 19.08 -0.25 3.11
CA THR A 217 19.20 -1.71 3.16
C THR A 217 18.23 -2.39 2.20
N ALA A 218 16.98 -1.92 2.12
CA ALA A 218 15.99 -2.42 1.17
C ALA A 218 16.43 -2.21 -0.28
N CYS A 219 16.96 -1.04 -0.62
CA CYS A 219 17.49 -0.77 -1.96
C CYS A 219 18.62 -1.73 -2.33
N ARG A 220 19.51 -2.05 -1.36
CA ARG A 220 20.58 -3.03 -1.57
C ARG A 220 20.01 -4.44 -1.78
N ALA A 221 19.11 -4.90 -0.93
CA ALA A 221 18.46 -6.21 -1.02
C ALA A 221 17.72 -6.40 -2.36
N LEU A 222 17.07 -5.36 -2.87
CA LEU A 222 16.43 -5.36 -4.19
C LEU A 222 17.46 -5.48 -5.32
N ARG A 223 18.59 -4.78 -5.24
CA ARG A 223 19.68 -4.83 -6.25
C ARG A 223 20.42 -6.16 -6.24
N THR A 224 20.49 -6.83 -5.09
CA THR A 224 21.12 -8.16 -4.93
C THR A 224 20.16 -9.33 -5.12
N ASP A 225 18.90 -9.08 -5.50
CA ASP A 225 17.85 -10.09 -5.68
C ASP A 225 17.52 -10.91 -4.40
N GLU A 226 17.86 -10.40 -3.21
CA GLU A 226 17.42 -10.98 -1.93
C GLU A 226 15.91 -10.81 -1.71
N CYS A 227 15.32 -9.79 -2.34
CA CYS A 227 13.88 -9.61 -2.45
C CYS A 227 13.48 -9.04 -3.82
N THR A 228 12.20 -9.23 -4.17
CA THR A 228 11.61 -8.74 -5.44
C THR A 228 10.79 -7.46 -5.25
N LEU A 229 10.24 -7.30 -4.06
CA LEU A 229 9.50 -6.15 -3.56
C LEU A 229 9.96 -5.91 -2.12
N ALA A 230 10.07 -4.67 -1.68
CA ALA A 230 10.46 -4.34 -0.32
C ALA A 230 9.46 -3.36 0.31
N LEU A 231 9.00 -3.71 1.51
CA LEU A 231 8.27 -2.83 2.39
C LEU A 231 9.27 -2.13 3.31
N VAL A 232 9.31 -0.81 3.25
CA VAL A 232 10.17 0.03 4.09
C VAL A 232 9.30 0.86 5.02
N GLY A 233 9.43 0.67 6.32
CA GLY A 233 8.65 1.36 7.34
C GLY A 233 9.50 2.22 8.27
N GLY A 234 8.89 3.26 8.83
CA GLY A 234 9.39 4.01 9.97
C GLY A 234 8.24 4.30 10.93
N ALA A 235 8.42 4.04 12.22
CA ALA A 235 7.37 4.28 13.22
C ALA A 235 7.93 4.87 14.52
N THR A 236 7.23 5.86 15.06
CA THR A 236 7.42 6.34 16.42
C THR A 236 6.09 6.81 17.01
N VAL A 237 5.74 6.26 18.17
CA VAL A 237 4.61 6.67 19.00
C VAL A 237 5.11 6.80 20.43
N MET A 238 4.72 7.85 21.12
CA MET A 238 5.07 8.18 22.49
C MET A 238 3.94 7.76 23.44
N PRO A 239 3.99 6.55 24.02
CA PRO A 239 2.98 6.13 25.00
C PRO A 239 3.07 6.90 26.32
N HIS A 240 4.26 7.38 26.69
CA HIS A 240 4.53 8.16 27.90
C HIS A 240 5.37 9.41 27.58
N ALA A 241 5.36 10.40 28.48
CA ALA A 241 6.12 11.65 28.36
C ALA A 241 7.64 11.50 28.60
N GLY A 242 8.16 10.26 28.60
CA GLY A 242 9.51 9.96 29.09
C GLY A 242 10.62 10.65 28.28
N ALA A 243 10.45 10.77 26.96
CA ALA A 243 11.38 11.51 26.12
C ALA A 243 11.46 12.99 26.53
N PHE A 244 10.32 13.65 26.77
CA PHE A 244 10.31 15.05 27.20
C PHE A 244 10.98 15.24 28.57
N VAL A 245 10.72 14.33 29.51
CA VAL A 245 11.37 14.33 30.84
C VAL A 245 12.89 14.14 30.73
N GLU A 246 13.34 13.19 29.92
CA GLU A 246 14.77 12.91 29.78
C GLU A 246 15.50 14.10 29.13
N PHE A 247 14.96 14.60 28.01
CA PHE A 247 15.60 15.69 27.28
C PHE A 247 15.45 17.05 27.98
N SER A 248 14.53 17.20 28.93
CA SER A 248 14.44 18.37 29.80
C SER A 248 15.53 18.45 30.88
N ARG A 249 16.32 17.38 31.07
CA ARG A 249 17.43 17.37 32.04
C ARG A 249 18.65 18.16 31.57
N TYR A 250 18.84 18.25 30.26
CA TYR A 250 19.96 19.00 29.70
C TYR A 250 19.68 20.50 29.89
N PRO A 251 20.63 21.28 30.45
CA PRO A 251 20.46 22.72 30.64
C PRO A 251 20.01 23.41 29.35
N CYS A 252 19.37 24.58 29.48
CA CYS A 252 18.95 25.43 28.36
C CYS A 252 20.15 25.86 27.49
N ASP A 253 20.60 24.95 26.62
CA ASP A 253 21.43 25.10 25.44
C ASP A 253 21.05 23.94 24.48
N SER A 254 19.76 23.94 24.11
CA SER A 254 19.20 23.53 22.82
C SER A 254 19.28 22.06 22.35
N LEU A 255 18.70 21.12 23.11
CA LEU A 255 18.26 19.85 22.50
C LEU A 255 16.75 19.80 22.21
N ILE A 256 15.89 20.30 23.11
CA ILE A 256 14.44 20.37 22.89
C ILE A 256 13.95 21.83 22.91
N ALA A 257 13.08 22.19 21.96
CA ALA A 257 12.54 23.53 21.82
C ALA A 257 11.46 23.81 22.90
N PRO A 258 11.54 24.93 23.66
CA PRO A 258 10.54 25.28 24.67
C PRO A 258 9.10 25.39 24.14
N ASP A 259 8.93 25.85 22.90
CA ASP A 259 7.65 25.98 22.21
C ASP A 259 7.24 24.72 21.43
N GLY A 260 8.01 23.64 21.55
CA GLY A 260 7.76 22.36 20.87
C GLY A 260 7.94 22.39 19.34
N ARG A 261 8.50 23.45 18.75
CA ARG A 261 8.64 23.62 17.29
C ARG A 261 10.06 23.42 16.79
N SER A 262 10.20 22.73 15.67
CA SER A 262 11.48 22.61 14.96
C SER A 262 11.64 23.77 13.98
N LYS A 263 12.27 24.86 14.42
CA LYS A 263 12.47 26.11 13.66
C LYS A 263 13.69 26.03 12.72
N ALA A 264 13.64 25.07 11.79
CA ALA A 264 14.77 24.68 10.96
C ALA A 264 15.36 25.86 10.14
N PHE A 265 16.65 26.12 10.34
CA PHE A 265 17.44 27.19 9.70
C PHE A 265 16.95 28.62 9.99
N SER A 266 16.14 28.79 11.04
CA SER A 266 15.70 30.09 11.54
C SER A 266 16.79 30.77 12.39
N ALA A 267 16.77 32.10 12.46
CA ALA A 267 17.49 32.84 13.50
C ALA A 267 16.98 32.51 14.91
N ASP A 268 15.71 32.10 15.04
CA ASP A 268 15.05 31.74 16.30
C ASP A 268 15.12 30.23 16.62
N ALA A 269 15.97 29.48 15.92
CA ALA A 269 16.21 28.07 16.19
C ALA A 269 16.69 27.89 17.63
N ASP A 270 16.04 27.04 18.42
CA ASP A 270 16.31 26.87 19.86
C ASP A 270 16.22 25.41 20.34
N GLY A 271 15.96 24.44 19.45
CA GLY A 271 15.90 23.03 19.80
C GLY A 271 15.01 22.19 18.87
N ILE A 272 14.86 20.92 19.22
CA ILE A 272 14.01 19.96 18.50
C ILE A 272 12.57 20.06 19.01
N GLY A 273 11.60 20.16 18.10
CA GLY A 273 10.20 19.88 18.41
C GLY A 273 9.90 18.39 18.20
N PHE A 274 9.70 17.61 19.28
CA PHE A 274 9.44 16.18 19.13
C PHE A 274 8.06 15.87 18.55
N SER A 275 8.02 14.82 17.74
CA SER A 275 6.81 14.35 17.10
C SER A 275 6.73 12.85 16.96
N GLU A 276 5.51 12.38 16.80
CA GLU A 276 5.16 11.03 16.40
C GLU A 276 5.01 10.91 14.88
N GLY A 277 5.05 9.69 14.36
CA GLY A 277 4.77 9.45 12.95
C GLY A 277 4.93 8.00 12.54
N VAL A 278 4.15 7.58 11.55
CA VAL A 278 4.29 6.28 10.90
C VAL A 278 4.25 6.49 9.40
N ALA A 279 5.20 5.93 8.68
CA ALA A 279 5.23 5.98 7.22
C ALA A 279 5.74 4.67 6.63
N VAL A 280 5.13 4.28 5.52
CA VAL A 280 5.50 3.07 4.77
C VAL A 280 5.71 3.44 3.31
N LEU A 281 6.78 2.90 2.71
CA LEU A 281 7.11 2.96 1.30
C LEU A 281 7.17 1.53 0.75
N LEU A 282 6.68 1.33 -0.47
CA LEU A 282 6.86 0.10 -1.23
C LEU A 282 7.86 0.35 -2.35
N LEU A 283 8.89 -0.48 -2.42
CA LEU A 283 10.02 -0.33 -3.32
C LEU A 283 10.18 -1.55 -4.20
N GLU A 284 10.38 -1.34 -5.50
CA GLU A 284 10.75 -2.39 -6.45
C GLU A 284 11.88 -1.88 -7.34
N ARG A 285 12.58 -2.79 -8.00
CA ARG A 285 13.45 -2.39 -9.12
C ARG A 285 12.61 -1.72 -10.21
N LEU A 286 13.12 -0.65 -10.82
CA LEU A 286 12.39 0.10 -11.84
C LEU A 286 11.97 -0.80 -13.01
N SER A 287 12.82 -1.73 -13.43
CA SER A 287 12.49 -2.69 -14.50
C SER A 287 11.31 -3.60 -14.13
N THR A 288 11.21 -4.01 -12.85
CA THR A 288 10.08 -4.78 -12.32
C THR A 288 8.82 -3.94 -12.28
N ALA A 289 8.86 -2.73 -11.74
CA ALA A 289 7.68 -1.85 -11.69
C ALA A 289 7.11 -1.57 -13.09
N VAL A 290 7.98 -1.37 -14.09
CA VAL A 290 7.56 -1.19 -15.50
C VAL A 290 6.93 -2.46 -16.06
N ARG A 291 7.56 -3.63 -15.84
CA ARG A 291 7.08 -4.94 -16.32
C ARG A 291 5.73 -5.32 -15.73
N GLU A 292 5.55 -5.11 -14.43
CA GLU A 292 4.30 -5.42 -13.72
C GLU A 292 3.24 -4.31 -13.84
N HIS A 293 3.55 -3.22 -14.57
CA HIS A 293 2.70 -2.04 -14.72
C HIS A 293 2.29 -1.40 -13.39
N HIS A 294 3.15 -1.50 -12.38
CA HIS A 294 2.96 -0.81 -11.11
C HIS A 294 3.17 0.70 -11.29
N PRO A 295 2.44 1.54 -10.55
CA PRO A 295 2.65 2.98 -10.58
C PRO A 295 4.07 3.31 -10.10
N ILE A 296 4.70 4.30 -10.71
CA ILE A 296 6.02 4.80 -10.28
C ILE A 296 5.77 6.20 -9.73
N LEU A 297 5.85 6.36 -8.41
CA LEU A 297 5.61 7.64 -7.74
C LEU A 297 6.84 8.54 -7.81
N ALA A 298 8.02 7.93 -7.64
CA ALA A 298 9.35 8.52 -7.81
C ALA A 298 10.39 7.41 -7.92
N ILE A 299 11.65 7.78 -8.16
CA ILE A 299 12.79 6.87 -8.28
C ILE A 299 13.82 7.22 -7.19
N VAL A 300 14.29 6.23 -6.44
CA VAL A 300 15.51 6.32 -5.64
C VAL A 300 16.69 6.02 -6.55
N ARG A 301 17.48 7.06 -6.85
CA ARG A 301 18.65 6.96 -7.73
C ARG A 301 19.88 6.45 -7.01
N GLY A 302 20.08 6.93 -5.78
CA GLY A 302 21.21 6.51 -4.94
C GLY A 302 20.92 6.80 -3.48
N SER A 303 21.56 6.04 -2.59
CA SER A 303 21.54 6.30 -1.16
C SER A 303 22.87 5.90 -0.53
N ALA A 304 23.22 6.53 0.58
CA ALA A 304 24.43 6.21 1.33
C ALA A 304 24.18 6.33 2.83
N LEU A 305 24.97 5.55 3.58
CA LEU A 305 25.11 5.64 5.04
C LEU A 305 26.58 5.84 5.39
N ASN A 306 26.88 6.60 6.44
CA ASN A 306 28.20 6.61 7.06
C ASN A 306 28.11 6.87 8.58
N GLN A 307 29.25 7.09 9.22
CA GLN A 307 29.37 7.32 10.65
C GLN A 307 30.25 8.51 10.98
N ASP A 308 29.89 9.24 12.03
CA ASP A 308 30.61 10.39 12.55
C ASP A 308 31.95 10.02 13.20
N GLY A 309 32.06 8.79 13.72
CA GLY A 309 33.24 8.31 14.44
C GLY A 309 33.51 9.10 15.72
N THR A 310 34.77 9.19 16.14
CA THR A 310 35.19 9.82 17.42
C THR A 310 34.97 11.33 17.43
N LYS A 311 33.94 11.85 18.11
CA LYS A 311 33.52 13.27 18.15
C LYS A 311 33.69 13.97 19.51
N GLU A 312 33.68 15.31 19.48
CA GLU A 312 33.65 16.16 20.68
C GLU A 312 32.23 16.09 21.28
N GLY A 313 32.01 15.15 22.19
CA GLY A 313 30.69 14.85 22.76
C GLY A 313 29.87 13.84 21.93
N PHE A 314 29.18 12.92 22.59
CA PHE A 314 28.49 11.79 21.94
C PHE A 314 27.31 12.21 21.06
N GLU A 315 26.81 13.43 21.19
CA GLU A 315 25.59 13.89 20.49
C GLU A 315 25.88 14.91 19.38
N ALA A 316 27.09 15.49 19.33
CA ALA A 316 27.44 16.54 18.37
C ALA A 316 27.51 16.01 16.91
N PRO A 317 26.93 16.71 15.92
CA PRO A 317 27.04 16.33 14.51
C PRO A 317 28.41 16.68 13.91
N ARG A 318 28.75 16.12 12.73
CA ARG A 318 30.00 16.41 12.01
C ARG A 318 29.81 16.75 10.54
N GLY A 319 30.04 18.02 10.20
CA GLY A 319 29.90 18.52 8.83
C GLY A 319 30.75 17.77 7.80
N ARG A 320 31.97 17.31 8.15
CA ARG A 320 32.81 16.51 7.23
C ARG A 320 32.17 15.16 6.88
N SER A 321 31.52 14.51 7.85
CA SER A 321 30.83 13.24 7.65
C SER A 321 29.56 13.43 6.82
N GLN A 322 28.82 14.51 7.08
CA GLN A 322 27.65 14.89 6.28
C GLN A 322 28.02 15.18 4.81
N ARG A 323 29.07 15.97 4.55
CA ARG A 323 29.60 16.20 3.19
C ARG A 323 29.94 14.88 2.49
N ARG A 324 30.62 13.97 3.20
CA ARG A 324 31.01 12.67 2.66
C ARG A 324 29.81 11.79 2.32
N VAL A 325 28.78 11.71 3.17
CA VAL A 325 27.61 10.87 2.87
C VAL A 325 26.83 11.40 1.67
N ILE A 326 26.74 12.74 1.53
CA ILE A 326 26.14 13.39 0.36
C ILE A 326 26.91 13.02 -0.91
N GLN A 327 28.24 13.15 -0.89
CA GLN A 327 29.11 12.80 -2.02
C GLN A 327 29.01 11.31 -2.39
N THR A 328 28.96 10.41 -1.40
CA THR A 328 28.80 8.97 -1.65
C THR A 328 27.44 8.66 -2.28
N ALA A 329 26.37 9.31 -1.84
CA ALA A 329 25.04 9.13 -2.43
C ALA A 329 24.98 9.66 -3.88
N LEU A 330 25.62 10.80 -4.17
CA LEU A 330 25.76 11.32 -5.53
C LEU A 330 26.52 10.34 -6.43
N ALA A 331 27.66 9.82 -5.96
CA ALA A 331 28.41 8.80 -6.69
C ALA A 331 27.57 7.54 -6.94
N ALA A 332 26.85 7.05 -5.94
CA ALA A 332 25.96 5.89 -6.05
C ALA A 332 24.73 6.12 -6.96
N SER A 333 24.42 7.37 -7.29
CA SER A 333 23.34 7.75 -8.20
C SER A 333 23.78 7.96 -9.65
N GLY A 334 25.09 8.10 -9.88
CA GLY A 334 25.67 8.55 -11.15
C GLY A 334 25.31 9.99 -11.52
N LEU A 335 24.96 10.83 -10.55
CA LEU A 335 24.58 12.24 -10.74
C LEU A 335 25.64 13.18 -10.19
N VAL A 336 25.67 14.40 -10.72
CA VAL A 336 26.50 15.50 -10.22
C VAL A 336 25.68 16.48 -9.36
N ALA A 337 26.36 17.31 -8.59
CA ALA A 337 25.72 18.12 -7.55
C ALA A 337 24.79 19.22 -8.10
N ASP A 338 25.07 19.79 -9.26
CA ASP A 338 24.25 20.81 -9.94
C ASP A 338 22.97 20.25 -10.57
N GLU A 339 22.85 18.93 -10.67
CA GLU A 339 21.64 18.24 -11.11
C GLU A 339 20.58 18.08 -10.01
N ILE A 340 20.89 18.39 -8.74
CA ILE A 340 19.94 18.33 -7.63
C ILE A 340 19.27 19.69 -7.45
N ASP A 341 17.94 19.76 -7.45
CA ASP A 341 17.22 21.04 -7.41
C ASP A 341 16.91 21.48 -5.97
N ALA A 342 16.65 20.52 -5.08
CA ALA A 342 16.25 20.78 -3.71
C ALA A 342 16.85 19.77 -2.71
N VAL A 343 16.97 20.18 -1.45
CA VAL A 343 17.29 19.30 -0.33
C VAL A 343 16.22 19.43 0.74
N GLU A 344 15.60 18.31 1.07
CA GLU A 344 14.87 18.10 2.31
C GLU A 344 15.87 17.72 3.39
N ALA A 345 16.18 18.68 4.26
CA ALA A 345 17.21 18.58 5.26
C ALA A 345 16.81 17.69 6.44
N HIS A 346 17.80 17.30 7.24
CA HIS A 346 17.56 16.83 8.60
C HIS A 346 16.97 17.97 9.43
N GLY A 347 17.51 19.19 9.35
CA GLY A 347 16.91 20.47 9.74
C GLY A 347 16.05 20.36 10.99
N THR A 348 16.69 20.17 12.14
CA THR A 348 16.03 19.89 13.40
C THR A 348 15.65 21.13 14.19
N GLY A 349 16.14 22.31 13.79
CA GLY A 349 15.91 23.55 14.53
C GLY A 349 16.89 23.73 15.69
N THR A 350 18.01 22.98 15.71
CA THR A 350 19.07 23.22 16.70
C THR A 350 20.07 24.22 16.13
N PRO A 351 20.45 25.30 16.87
CA PRO A 351 21.35 26.33 16.35
C PRO A 351 22.65 25.77 15.75
N PHE A 352 23.28 24.87 16.50
CA PHE A 352 24.56 24.26 16.11
C PHE A 352 24.39 23.23 14.99
N GLY A 353 23.35 22.39 15.06
CA GLY A 353 23.10 21.35 14.05
C GLY A 353 22.73 21.92 12.70
N ASP A 354 21.82 22.89 12.66
CA ASP A 354 21.37 23.54 11.42
C ASP A 354 22.52 24.29 10.74
N THR A 355 23.41 24.94 11.50
CA THR A 355 24.61 25.60 10.95
C THR A 355 25.53 24.59 10.27
N ILE A 356 25.87 23.50 10.97
CA ILE A 356 26.76 22.44 10.44
C ILE A 356 26.17 21.79 9.19
N GLU A 357 24.87 21.51 9.21
CA GLU A 357 24.18 20.91 8.07
C GLU A 357 24.14 21.86 6.87
N GLY A 358 23.76 23.13 7.09
CA GLY A 358 23.73 24.14 6.04
C GLY A 358 25.08 24.32 5.36
N GLU A 359 26.17 24.40 6.13
CA GLU A 359 27.53 24.47 5.59
C GLU A 359 27.93 23.20 4.82
N ALA A 360 27.53 22.02 5.31
CA ALA A 360 27.82 20.75 4.63
C ALA A 360 27.10 20.65 3.29
N ILE A 361 25.83 21.06 3.22
CA ILE A 361 25.04 21.11 1.99
C ILE A 361 25.63 22.15 1.03
N ALA A 362 25.94 23.37 1.49
CA ALA A 362 26.54 24.44 0.67
C ALA A 362 27.89 24.01 0.08
N ALA A 363 28.72 23.30 0.86
CA ALA A 363 30.03 22.83 0.42
C ALA A 363 29.95 21.79 -0.72
N VAL A 364 28.85 21.03 -0.83
CA VAL A 364 28.68 20.01 -1.87
C VAL A 364 27.81 20.53 -3.02
N TYR A 365 26.62 21.02 -2.71
CA TYR A 365 25.63 21.42 -3.70
C TYR A 365 25.74 22.87 -4.13
N GLY A 366 26.21 23.77 -3.26
CA GLY A 366 26.24 25.21 -3.51
C GLY A 366 27.30 25.68 -4.51
N GLN A 367 28.35 24.88 -4.70
CA GLN A 367 29.51 25.26 -5.51
C GLN A 367 29.14 25.40 -7.00
N GLY A 368 29.49 26.55 -7.60
CA GLY A 368 29.34 26.79 -9.03
C GLY A 368 27.89 27.01 -9.51
N ARG A 369 26.92 27.16 -8.59
CA ARG A 369 25.52 27.39 -8.98
C ARG A 369 25.28 28.79 -9.53
N PRO A 370 24.54 28.92 -10.65
CA PRO A 370 24.13 30.23 -11.13
C PRO A 370 23.04 30.80 -10.22
N ARG A 371 23.04 32.13 -10.02
CA ARG A 371 22.13 32.82 -9.09
C ARG A 371 20.64 32.60 -9.37
N ASN A 372 20.27 32.27 -10.61
CA ASN A 372 18.89 32.01 -11.02
C ASN A 372 18.46 30.54 -10.86
N GLN A 373 19.35 29.64 -10.43
CA GLN A 373 19.06 28.25 -10.13
C GLN A 373 19.73 27.84 -8.80
N PRO A 374 19.35 28.48 -7.68
CA PRO A 374 19.87 28.10 -6.37
C PRO A 374 19.43 26.68 -6.01
N LEU A 375 20.14 26.06 -5.07
CA LEU A 375 19.60 24.89 -4.39
C LEU A 375 18.50 25.33 -3.42
N TRP A 376 17.31 24.76 -3.53
CA TRP A 376 16.24 25.01 -2.56
C TRP A 376 16.43 24.16 -1.30
N LEU A 377 16.37 24.77 -0.13
CA LEU A 377 16.52 24.09 1.16
C LEU A 377 15.23 24.20 1.97
N GLY A 378 14.85 23.10 2.65
CA GLY A 378 13.76 23.12 3.61
C GLY A 378 13.67 21.89 4.49
N SER A 379 12.72 21.88 5.42
CA SER A 379 12.49 20.74 6.34
C SER A 379 11.00 20.58 6.66
N VAL A 380 10.49 19.37 6.50
CA VAL A 380 9.14 18.94 6.88
C VAL A 380 8.89 19.09 8.38
N LYS A 381 9.97 19.07 9.19
CA LYS A 381 9.89 19.14 10.66
C LYS A 381 9.33 20.47 11.13
N SER A 382 9.44 21.52 10.33
CA SER A 382 8.80 22.81 10.62
C SER A 382 7.26 22.75 10.61
N ASN A 383 6.66 21.77 9.90
CA ASN A 383 5.21 21.58 9.86
C ASN A 383 4.72 20.55 10.87
N ILE A 384 5.42 19.43 10.99
CA ILE A 384 4.94 18.25 11.74
C ILE A 384 5.87 17.82 12.87
N GLY A 385 6.86 18.63 13.24
CA GLY A 385 7.88 18.26 14.21
C GLY A 385 8.80 17.12 13.74
N HIS A 386 9.70 16.70 14.63
CA HIS A 386 10.65 15.63 14.36
C HIS A 386 10.03 14.27 14.66
N THR A 387 9.56 13.58 13.61
CA THR A 387 8.92 12.24 13.68
C THR A 387 9.88 11.07 13.92
N GLN A 388 11.06 11.37 14.49
CA GLN A 388 12.05 10.42 14.99
C GLN A 388 12.40 9.30 14.00
N ALA A 389 12.08 8.03 14.29
CA ALA A 389 12.43 6.92 13.40
C ALA A 389 11.72 7.01 12.04
N ALA A 390 10.60 7.72 11.93
CA ALA A 390 9.86 7.97 10.69
C ALA A 390 10.32 9.23 9.92
N ALA A 391 11.32 9.97 10.41
CA ALA A 391 11.70 11.28 9.88
C ALA A 391 12.14 11.27 8.41
N CYS A 392 12.97 10.30 8.01
CA CYS A 392 13.38 10.21 6.60
C CYS A 392 12.20 9.85 5.70
N ALA A 393 11.35 8.91 6.11
CA ALA A 393 10.19 8.53 5.32
C ALA A 393 9.21 9.71 5.14
N ALA A 394 9.02 10.55 6.16
CA ALA A 394 8.24 11.79 6.04
C ALA A 394 8.84 12.75 4.98
N GLY A 395 10.16 12.96 5.03
CA GLY A 395 10.87 13.79 4.04
C GLY A 395 10.78 13.23 2.61
N VAL A 396 10.91 11.91 2.46
CA VAL A 396 10.73 11.23 1.16
C VAL A 396 9.31 11.45 0.64
N ILE A 397 8.27 11.21 1.45
CA ILE A 397 6.87 11.42 1.04
C ILE A 397 6.63 12.88 0.65
N LYS A 398 7.12 13.86 1.43
CA LYS A 398 7.04 15.28 1.08
C LYS A 398 7.63 15.55 -0.30
N MET A 399 8.81 14.99 -0.60
CA MET A 399 9.49 15.23 -1.87
C MET A 399 8.83 14.53 -3.06
N VAL A 400 8.29 13.33 -2.86
CA VAL A 400 7.45 12.66 -3.87
C VAL A 400 6.22 13.52 -4.21
N LEU A 401 5.52 14.03 -3.20
CA LEU A 401 4.34 14.89 -3.39
C LEU A 401 4.72 16.21 -4.08
N ALA A 402 5.82 16.85 -3.65
CA ALA A 402 6.32 18.07 -4.29
C ALA A 402 6.66 17.86 -5.78
N MET A 403 7.25 16.71 -6.14
CA MET A 403 7.51 16.35 -7.53
C MET A 403 6.22 16.16 -8.33
N GLN A 404 5.19 15.54 -7.74
CA GLN A 404 3.90 15.28 -8.36
C GLN A 404 3.10 16.58 -8.58
N HIS A 405 3.11 17.49 -7.61
CA HIS A 405 2.43 18.78 -7.69
C HIS A 405 3.25 19.86 -8.40
N GLY A 406 4.56 19.64 -8.59
CA GLY A 406 5.46 20.62 -9.19
C GLY A 406 5.63 21.88 -8.37
N VAL A 407 5.58 21.76 -7.05
CA VAL A 407 5.69 22.87 -6.09
C VAL A 407 6.54 22.39 -4.91
N LEU A 408 7.48 23.22 -4.47
CA LEU A 408 8.23 23.08 -3.24
C LEU A 408 7.50 23.86 -2.12
N PRO A 409 6.95 23.19 -1.10
CA PRO A 409 6.28 23.87 0.01
C PRO A 409 7.25 24.72 0.86
N ARG A 410 6.73 25.77 1.50
CA ARG A 410 7.51 26.59 2.44
C ARG A 410 7.95 25.77 3.67
N THR A 411 9.09 26.15 4.23
CA THR A 411 9.51 25.80 5.59
C THR A 411 8.98 26.86 6.54
N LEU A 412 8.39 26.45 7.67
CA LEU A 412 7.82 27.37 8.65
C LEU A 412 8.90 27.96 9.58
N HIS A 413 8.58 29.08 10.21
CA HIS A 413 9.42 29.80 11.18
C HIS A 413 10.77 30.28 10.61
N ALA A 414 10.87 30.39 9.30
CA ALA A 414 12.10 30.65 8.57
C ALA A 414 12.11 32.06 7.93
N GLU A 415 11.23 32.96 8.37
CA GLU A 415 11.10 34.32 7.86
C GLU A 415 12.44 35.08 7.93
N GLU A 416 13.14 34.93 9.05
CA GLU A 416 14.53 35.36 9.23
C GLU A 416 15.45 34.14 9.28
N PRO A 417 16.23 33.86 8.21
CA PRO A 417 17.18 32.76 8.21
C PRO A 417 18.32 32.98 9.21
N THR A 418 18.90 31.89 9.73
CA THR A 418 20.02 31.97 10.67
C THR A 418 21.20 32.79 10.11
N PRO A 419 21.79 33.71 10.90
CA PRO A 419 22.94 34.51 10.46
C PRO A 419 24.24 33.71 10.42
N HIS A 420 24.24 32.47 10.92
CA HIS A 420 25.42 31.61 10.98
C HIS A 420 25.75 30.93 9.65
N ILE A 421 24.88 31.06 8.63
CA ILE A 421 25.12 30.56 7.27
C ILE A 421 25.26 31.77 6.32
N ASP A 422 26.30 31.76 5.49
CA ASP A 422 26.44 32.74 4.39
C ASP A 422 25.46 32.43 3.25
N TRP A 423 24.21 32.87 3.38
CA TRP A 423 23.17 32.62 2.37
C TRP A 423 23.50 33.24 1.01
N GLN A 424 24.18 34.39 0.97
CA GLN A 424 24.51 35.08 -0.29
C GLN A 424 25.60 34.35 -1.08
N GLY A 425 26.61 33.81 -0.38
CA GLY A 425 27.71 33.05 -0.99
C GLY A 425 27.45 31.55 -1.11
N SER A 426 26.45 31.00 -0.42
CA SER A 426 26.22 29.55 -0.34
C SER A 426 25.72 28.90 -1.63
N GLY A 427 25.15 29.66 -2.58
CA GLY A 427 24.45 29.08 -3.74
C GLY A 427 23.12 28.39 -3.40
N MET A 428 22.61 28.59 -2.18
CA MET A 428 21.36 28.01 -1.68
C MET A 428 20.33 29.09 -1.36
N GLN A 429 19.04 28.73 -1.34
CA GLN A 429 17.96 29.56 -0.83
C GLN A 429 17.03 28.74 0.05
N LEU A 430 16.72 29.28 1.23
CA LEU A 430 15.74 28.71 2.14
C LEU A 430 14.33 28.93 1.59
N LEU A 431 13.49 27.89 1.62
CA LEU A 431 12.10 27.92 1.16
C LEU A 431 11.21 28.71 2.15
N THR A 432 11.40 30.02 2.28
CA THR A 432 10.57 30.88 3.15
C THR A 432 9.15 31.08 2.62
N GLN A 433 8.96 30.85 1.31
CA GLN A 433 7.69 30.83 0.62
C GLN A 433 7.62 29.61 -0.30
N ALA A 434 6.40 29.17 -0.64
CA ALA A 434 6.22 28.08 -1.58
C ALA A 434 6.71 28.50 -2.97
N GLN A 435 7.47 27.61 -3.63
CA GLN A 435 8.06 27.89 -4.93
C GLN A 435 7.54 26.92 -5.99
N PRO A 436 7.15 27.39 -7.19
CA PRO A 436 6.99 26.50 -8.32
C PRO A 436 8.28 25.71 -8.56
N TRP A 437 8.18 24.41 -8.82
CA TRP A 437 9.32 23.59 -9.21
C TRP A 437 9.32 23.47 -10.74
N PRO A 438 10.05 24.33 -11.46
CA PRO A 438 9.91 24.45 -12.91
C PRO A 438 10.28 23.15 -13.63
N ASN A 439 9.62 22.88 -14.75
CA ASN A 439 10.07 21.85 -15.68
C ASN A 439 11.17 22.44 -16.56
N THR A 440 12.40 21.99 -16.35
CA THR A 440 13.60 22.47 -17.05
C THR A 440 14.01 21.55 -18.21
N GLY A 441 13.19 20.56 -18.54
CA GLY A 441 13.51 19.51 -19.52
C GLY A 441 14.31 18.33 -18.94
N ARG A 442 14.84 18.45 -17.72
CA ARG A 442 15.37 17.34 -16.92
C ARG A 442 14.37 16.90 -15.85
N PRO A 443 14.40 15.63 -15.39
CA PRO A 443 13.63 15.20 -14.23
C PRO A 443 13.94 16.05 -13.00
N ARG A 444 12.91 16.40 -12.22
CA ARG A 444 13.08 17.04 -10.92
C ARG A 444 13.84 16.11 -9.97
N ARG A 445 14.84 16.62 -9.24
CA ARG A 445 15.67 15.81 -8.33
C ARG A 445 15.85 16.46 -6.98
N ALA A 446 15.77 15.66 -5.92
CA ALA A 446 15.97 16.14 -4.56
C ALA A 446 16.83 15.20 -3.72
N GLY A 447 17.62 15.77 -2.83
CA GLY A 447 18.25 15.04 -1.73
C GLY A 447 17.35 15.01 -0.49
N VAL A 448 17.39 13.92 0.28
CA VAL A 448 16.78 13.84 1.61
C VAL A 448 17.84 13.40 2.62
N CYS A 449 18.05 14.23 3.63
CA CYS A 449 19.04 14.01 4.69
C CYS A 449 18.37 13.42 5.95
N SER A 450 19.05 12.50 6.64
CA SER A 450 18.68 12.13 8.01
C SER A 450 19.90 11.72 8.81
N TYR A 451 20.12 12.37 9.96
CA TYR A 451 21.30 12.18 10.81
C TYR A 451 20.88 11.68 12.17
N GLY A 452 21.31 10.47 12.54
CA GLY A 452 21.02 9.87 13.83
C GLY A 452 21.90 10.46 14.92
N VAL A 453 21.35 10.65 16.12
CA VAL A 453 22.10 11.10 17.31
C VAL A 453 23.31 10.21 17.63
N SER A 454 23.23 8.92 17.29
CA SER A 454 24.32 7.94 17.40
C SER A 454 25.44 8.14 16.38
N GLY A 455 25.37 9.17 15.54
CA GLY A 455 26.36 9.51 14.52
C GLY A 455 26.17 8.81 13.17
N THR A 456 25.14 7.96 13.01
CA THR A 456 24.82 7.35 11.71
C THR A 456 24.18 8.39 10.81
N ASN A 457 24.87 8.79 9.75
CA ASN A 457 24.33 9.73 8.77
C ASN A 457 23.80 9.02 7.55
N GLY A 458 22.73 9.55 6.97
CA GLY A 458 22.17 9.06 5.72
C GLY A 458 21.82 10.17 4.75
N HIS A 459 21.96 9.87 3.46
CA HIS A 459 21.50 10.71 2.35
C HIS A 459 20.87 9.84 1.27
N VAL A 460 19.70 10.23 0.76
CA VAL A 460 19.05 9.58 -0.39
C VAL A 460 18.78 10.61 -1.48
N ILE A 461 18.94 10.20 -2.74
CA ILE A 461 18.65 11.03 -3.91
C ILE A 461 17.42 10.46 -4.61
N LEU A 462 16.40 11.32 -4.72
CA LEU A 462 15.15 11.06 -5.38
C LEU A 462 15.11 11.75 -6.74
N GLU A 463 14.48 11.09 -7.70
CA GLU A 463 14.22 11.60 -9.04
C GLU A 463 12.73 11.43 -9.38
N GLN A 464 12.19 12.41 -10.09
CA GLN A 464 10.84 12.39 -10.61
C GLN A 464 10.59 11.14 -11.44
N ALA A 465 9.45 10.50 -11.24
CA ALA A 465 9.01 9.40 -12.09
C ALA A 465 9.03 9.82 -13.58
N PRO A 466 9.33 8.89 -14.50
CA PRO A 466 9.32 9.19 -15.92
C PRO A 466 7.95 9.77 -16.30
N LEU A 467 7.93 10.96 -16.90
CA LEU A 467 6.71 11.48 -17.50
C LEU A 467 6.19 10.40 -18.46
N PRO A 468 4.89 10.07 -18.48
CA PRO A 468 4.37 9.06 -19.38
C PRO A 468 4.71 9.45 -20.82
N ALA A 469 5.76 8.87 -21.39
CA ALA A 469 6.22 9.16 -22.74
C ALA A 469 5.08 8.77 -23.68
N ASN A 470 4.47 9.76 -24.35
CA ASN A 470 3.46 9.57 -25.40
C ASN A 470 2.59 8.31 -25.20
N ARG A 471 1.86 8.21 -24.08
CA ARG A 471 0.64 7.40 -24.12
C ARG A 471 -0.22 8.04 -25.21
N PRO A 472 -0.70 7.28 -26.22
CA PRO A 472 -1.54 7.85 -27.26
C PRO A 472 -2.62 8.70 -26.60
N ARG A 473 -2.74 9.96 -27.03
CA ARG A 473 -3.65 10.94 -26.46
C ARG A 473 -5.01 10.28 -26.28
N ARG A 474 -5.42 10.12 -25.01
CA ARG A 474 -6.70 9.51 -24.63
C ARG A 474 -7.79 10.10 -25.52
N LEU A 475 -8.69 9.27 -26.06
CA LEU A 475 -10.06 9.74 -26.25
C LEU A 475 -10.52 10.22 -24.88
N ALA A 476 -10.99 11.45 -24.75
CA ALA A 476 -11.52 11.89 -23.46
C ALA A 476 -12.56 10.87 -22.99
N ALA A 477 -12.78 10.71 -21.68
CA ALA A 477 -13.85 9.84 -21.19
C ALA A 477 -15.23 10.18 -21.84
N ARG A 478 -15.37 11.42 -22.34
CA ARG A 478 -16.51 11.92 -23.13
C ARG A 478 -16.56 11.43 -24.59
N ASP A 479 -15.42 11.04 -25.17
CA ASP A 479 -15.28 10.63 -26.57
C ASP A 479 -15.31 9.09 -26.74
N ARG A 480 -15.37 8.32 -25.64
CA ARG A 480 -15.56 6.86 -25.70
C ARG A 480 -17.03 6.54 -25.96
N PRO A 481 -17.36 5.58 -26.86
CA PRO A 481 -18.75 5.20 -27.13
C PRO A 481 -19.47 4.74 -25.85
N THR A 482 -20.57 5.41 -25.51
CA THR A 482 -21.49 5.00 -24.43
C THR A 482 -22.28 3.73 -24.77
N SER A 483 -22.18 3.23 -26.00
CA SER A 483 -22.84 2.03 -26.52
C SER A 483 -22.13 0.70 -26.22
N GLY A 484 -21.08 0.70 -25.40
CA GLY A 484 -20.38 -0.52 -24.97
C GLY A 484 -21.15 -1.34 -23.91
N PRO A 485 -20.71 -2.58 -23.61
CA PRO A 485 -21.34 -3.44 -22.60
C PRO A 485 -21.29 -2.78 -21.19
N PRO A 486 -22.20 -3.17 -20.27
CA PRO A 486 -22.24 -2.60 -18.94
C PRO A 486 -20.95 -2.88 -18.17
N VAL A 487 -20.61 -1.94 -17.31
CA VAL A 487 -19.42 -1.98 -16.46
C VAL A 487 -19.80 -2.58 -15.12
N LEU A 488 -18.90 -3.40 -14.57
CA LEU A 488 -19.08 -4.12 -13.31
C LEU A 488 -18.14 -3.55 -12.24
N TRP A 489 -18.70 -2.89 -11.23
CA TRP A 489 -17.96 -2.48 -10.03
C TRP A 489 -18.13 -3.53 -8.95
N VAL A 490 -17.03 -4.05 -8.43
CA VAL A 490 -17.01 -5.03 -7.34
C VAL A 490 -16.47 -4.40 -6.07
N LEU A 491 -17.17 -4.58 -4.96
CA LEU A 491 -16.78 -4.11 -3.65
C LEU A 491 -16.76 -5.30 -2.70
N SER A 492 -15.84 -5.27 -1.73
CA SER A 492 -15.83 -6.28 -0.69
C SER A 492 -15.22 -5.78 0.60
N ALA A 493 -15.74 -6.29 1.72
CA ALA A 493 -15.21 -6.02 3.04
C ALA A 493 -15.41 -7.19 4.01
N ARG A 494 -14.72 -7.18 5.15
CA ARG A 494 -14.88 -8.21 6.19
C ARG A 494 -16.17 -8.12 6.96
N THR A 495 -16.84 -6.97 6.94
CA THR A 495 -18.13 -6.75 7.59
C THR A 495 -19.07 -5.96 6.68
N GLN A 496 -20.38 -6.10 6.87
CA GLN A 496 -21.37 -5.28 6.15
C GLN A 496 -21.18 -3.79 6.42
N LYS A 497 -20.83 -3.42 7.66
CA LYS A 497 -20.53 -2.02 8.03
C LYS A 497 -19.36 -1.46 7.22
N ALA A 498 -18.25 -2.20 7.12
CA ALA A 498 -17.10 -1.80 6.32
C ALA A 498 -17.44 -1.67 4.82
N LEU A 499 -18.29 -2.56 4.29
CA LEU A 499 -18.75 -2.49 2.91
C LEU A 499 -19.53 -1.19 2.62
N ARG A 500 -20.38 -0.76 3.56
CA ARG A 500 -21.12 0.52 3.45
C ARG A 500 -20.19 1.73 3.49
N VAL A 501 -19.19 1.72 4.38
CA VAL A 501 -18.20 2.80 4.45
C VAL A 501 -17.35 2.85 3.17
N GLN A 502 -16.96 1.70 2.63
CA GLN A 502 -16.23 1.63 1.36
C GLN A 502 -17.05 2.23 0.21
N ALA A 503 -18.35 1.92 0.14
CA ALA A 503 -19.26 2.50 -0.84
C ALA A 503 -19.31 4.04 -0.72
N HIS A 504 -19.44 4.55 0.50
CA HIS A 504 -19.47 6.00 0.77
C HIS A 504 -18.15 6.69 0.37
N GLN A 505 -17.00 6.12 0.72
CA GLN A 505 -15.70 6.65 0.33
C GLN A 505 -15.51 6.69 -1.19
N LEU A 506 -16.00 5.64 -1.89
CA LEU A 506 -15.95 5.58 -3.34
C LEU A 506 -16.84 6.64 -4.01
N ILE A 507 -18.01 6.96 -3.45
CA ILE A 507 -18.84 8.08 -3.89
C ILE A 507 -18.02 9.38 -3.86
N SER A 508 -17.38 9.69 -2.74
CA SER A 508 -16.59 10.91 -2.59
C SER A 508 -15.45 11.00 -3.61
N ARG A 509 -14.71 9.90 -3.83
CA ARG A 509 -13.61 9.86 -4.80
C ARG A 509 -14.08 10.07 -6.24
N VAL A 510 -15.18 9.42 -6.62
CA VAL A 510 -15.74 9.51 -7.96
C VAL A 510 -16.37 10.89 -8.16
N ALA A 511 -17.06 11.45 -7.17
CA ALA A 511 -17.63 12.79 -7.27
C ALA A 511 -16.56 13.89 -7.41
N ALA A 512 -15.42 13.74 -6.72
CA ALA A 512 -14.33 14.72 -6.73
C ALA A 512 -13.61 14.86 -8.09
N ASP A 513 -13.72 13.88 -8.98
CA ASP A 513 -13.04 13.87 -10.28
C ASP A 513 -13.98 13.41 -11.40
N PRO A 514 -14.74 14.34 -12.01
CA PRO A 514 -15.66 14.04 -13.09
C PRO A 514 -14.98 13.43 -14.33
N ALA A 515 -13.66 13.56 -14.48
CA ALA A 515 -12.90 13.02 -15.61
C ALA A 515 -12.49 11.55 -15.40
N LEU A 516 -12.62 11.02 -14.19
CA LEU A 516 -12.29 9.63 -13.86
C LEU A 516 -13.17 8.65 -14.65
N ASP A 517 -12.56 7.75 -15.43
CA ASP A 517 -13.31 6.76 -16.20
C ASP A 517 -13.89 5.67 -15.30
N VAL A 518 -15.18 5.34 -15.48
CA VAL A 518 -15.85 4.28 -14.73
C VAL A 518 -15.25 2.88 -15.00
N ARG A 519 -14.62 2.67 -16.16
CA ARG A 519 -13.91 1.43 -16.50
C ARG A 519 -12.58 1.31 -15.77
N ASP A 520 -11.85 2.42 -15.61
CA ASP A 520 -10.61 2.46 -14.83
C ASP A 520 -10.92 2.15 -13.35
N VAL A 521 -12.03 2.69 -12.81
CA VAL A 521 -12.53 2.35 -11.46
C VAL A 521 -12.86 0.87 -11.36
N ALA A 522 -13.59 0.32 -12.34
CA ALA A 522 -13.95 -1.10 -12.37
C ALA A 522 -12.71 -2.01 -12.38
N PHE A 523 -11.75 -1.71 -13.25
CA PHE A 523 -10.48 -2.43 -13.34
C PHE A 523 -9.72 -2.40 -12.01
N SER A 524 -9.63 -1.23 -11.38
CA SER A 524 -8.92 -1.04 -10.12
C SER A 524 -9.58 -1.79 -8.96
N LEU A 525 -10.92 -1.73 -8.85
CA LEU A 525 -11.67 -2.50 -7.87
C LEU A 525 -11.47 -4.01 -8.05
N ALA A 526 -11.39 -4.47 -9.31
CA ALA A 526 -11.35 -5.88 -9.65
C ALA A 526 -9.95 -6.52 -9.58
N THR A 527 -8.90 -5.76 -9.87
CA THR A 527 -7.54 -6.32 -10.03
C THR A 527 -6.61 -5.93 -8.89
N CYS A 528 -6.84 -4.76 -8.28
CA CYS A 528 -5.94 -4.14 -7.31
C CYS A 528 -6.39 -4.26 -5.84
N ARG A 529 -7.48 -4.97 -5.56
CA ARG A 529 -8.04 -5.10 -4.20
C ARG A 529 -8.12 -6.55 -3.76
N ALA A 530 -8.03 -6.75 -2.44
CA ALA A 530 -8.32 -8.04 -1.83
C ALA A 530 -9.84 -8.28 -1.80
N TYR A 531 -10.23 -9.55 -1.94
CA TYR A 531 -11.63 -9.95 -1.83
C TYR A 531 -11.95 -10.54 -0.47
N PHE A 532 -13.00 -10.02 0.14
CA PHE A 532 -13.49 -10.43 1.46
C PHE A 532 -14.85 -11.11 1.37
N ALA A 533 -15.39 -11.50 2.53
CA ALA A 533 -16.61 -12.30 2.64
C ALA A 533 -17.87 -11.53 2.25
N HIS A 534 -18.05 -10.28 2.70
CA HIS A 534 -19.20 -9.47 2.30
C HIS A 534 -18.87 -8.77 0.99
N ARG A 535 -19.68 -9.01 -0.05
CA ARG A 535 -19.46 -8.51 -1.39
C ARG A 535 -20.68 -7.79 -1.93
N ALA A 536 -20.44 -6.76 -2.72
CA ALA A 536 -21.44 -6.12 -3.54
C ALA A 536 -20.91 -5.96 -4.97
N ALA A 537 -21.82 -6.04 -5.93
CA ALA A 537 -21.54 -5.83 -7.33
C ALA A 537 -22.58 -4.86 -7.91
N VAL A 538 -22.10 -3.82 -8.60
CA VAL A 538 -22.94 -2.83 -9.28
C VAL A 538 -22.76 -2.99 -10.78
N VAL A 539 -23.86 -3.19 -11.50
CA VAL A 539 -23.86 -3.37 -12.96
C VAL A 539 -24.64 -2.24 -13.61
N THR A 540 -23.93 -1.32 -14.28
CA THR A 540 -24.56 -0.23 -15.02
C THR A 540 -23.64 0.30 -16.13
N ARG A 541 -24.19 1.16 -17.00
CA ARG A 541 -23.48 1.81 -18.11
C ARG A 541 -23.09 3.26 -17.78
N HIS A 542 -23.82 3.90 -16.87
CA HIS A 542 -23.72 5.33 -16.63
C HIS A 542 -23.16 5.64 -15.24
N ARG A 543 -22.32 6.67 -15.17
CA ARG A 543 -21.69 7.14 -13.93
C ARG A 543 -22.71 7.49 -12.84
N ASP A 544 -23.78 8.19 -13.21
CA ASP A 544 -24.78 8.64 -12.23
C ASP A 544 -25.50 7.47 -11.57
N ASP A 545 -25.72 6.39 -12.32
CA ASP A 545 -26.34 5.18 -11.81
C ASP A 545 -25.39 4.41 -10.90
N PHE A 546 -24.08 4.48 -11.12
CA PHE A 546 -23.09 3.98 -10.15
C PHE A 546 -23.18 4.75 -8.83
N LEU A 547 -23.22 6.08 -8.88
CA LEU A 547 -23.33 6.92 -7.69
C LEU A 547 -24.64 6.65 -6.91
N LYS A 548 -25.78 6.54 -7.61
CA LYS A 548 -27.07 6.16 -6.99
C LYS A 548 -27.01 4.77 -6.35
N SER A 549 -26.39 3.80 -7.04
CA SER A 549 -26.26 2.43 -6.55
C SER A 549 -25.37 2.34 -5.31
N LEU A 550 -24.26 3.10 -5.27
CA LEU A 550 -23.41 3.19 -4.09
C LEU A 550 -24.12 3.92 -2.94
N ALA A 551 -24.94 4.93 -3.22
CA ALA A 551 -25.76 5.59 -2.20
C ALA A 551 -26.78 4.62 -1.59
N ALA A 552 -27.45 3.82 -2.42
CA ALA A 552 -28.33 2.75 -1.96
C ALA A 552 -27.58 1.71 -1.11
N LEU A 553 -26.35 1.34 -1.50
CA LEU A 553 -25.48 0.46 -0.71
C LEU A 553 -25.12 1.07 0.66
N THR A 554 -24.80 2.36 0.70
CA THR A 554 -24.46 3.08 1.93
C THR A 554 -25.62 3.09 2.93
N CYS A 555 -26.85 3.32 2.45
CA CYS A 555 -28.06 3.36 3.26
C CYS A 555 -28.72 1.99 3.48
N ASP A 556 -28.11 0.90 3.00
CA ASP A 556 -28.66 -0.45 3.02
C ASP A 556 -29.99 -0.64 2.25
N HIS A 557 -30.37 0.29 1.37
CA HIS A 557 -31.59 0.17 0.55
C HIS A 557 -31.43 -0.83 -0.59
N GLU A 558 -32.49 -1.57 -0.91
CA GLU A 558 -32.52 -2.51 -2.04
C GLU A 558 -32.70 -1.80 -3.39
N THR A 559 -32.04 -2.31 -4.43
CA THR A 559 -32.18 -1.84 -5.81
C THR A 559 -31.75 -2.94 -6.79
N ASP A 560 -32.42 -3.04 -7.94
CA ASP A 560 -32.13 -4.07 -8.96
C ASP A 560 -30.75 -3.89 -9.65
N MET A 561 -30.08 -2.77 -9.43
CA MET A 561 -28.73 -2.49 -9.95
C MET A 561 -27.60 -3.01 -9.06
N VAL A 562 -27.90 -3.41 -7.82
CA VAL A 562 -26.91 -3.85 -6.83
C VAL A 562 -27.18 -5.30 -6.45
N VAL A 563 -26.22 -6.17 -6.76
CA VAL A 563 -26.21 -7.54 -6.27
C VAL A 563 -25.36 -7.59 -5.00
N ARG A 564 -25.89 -8.14 -3.91
CA ARG A 564 -25.17 -8.30 -2.63
C ARG A 564 -25.13 -9.77 -2.24
N GLY A 565 -24.07 -10.16 -1.55
CA GLY A 565 -23.95 -11.51 -1.02
C GLY A 565 -22.85 -11.62 0.02
N THR A 566 -22.91 -12.71 0.76
CA THR A 566 -21.80 -13.17 1.60
C THR A 566 -21.26 -14.44 0.97
N VAL A 567 -19.94 -14.51 0.83
CA VAL A 567 -19.25 -15.68 0.29
C VAL A 567 -19.56 -16.90 1.16
N SER A 568 -19.96 -17.99 0.49
CA SER A 568 -20.15 -19.30 1.10
C SER A 568 -19.01 -20.23 0.73
N SER A 569 -18.53 -21.04 1.67
CA SER A 569 -17.65 -22.16 1.32
C SER A 569 -18.46 -23.25 0.61
N GLY A 570 -18.13 -23.56 -0.63
CA GLY A 570 -18.80 -24.61 -1.37
C GLY A 570 -18.41 -24.67 -2.84
N ARG A 571 -18.99 -25.64 -3.54
CA ARG A 571 -18.73 -25.92 -4.96
C ARG A 571 -19.71 -25.21 -5.88
N LEU A 572 -19.27 -24.92 -7.10
CA LEU A 572 -20.08 -24.38 -8.20
C LEU A 572 -20.56 -25.51 -9.10
N ALA A 573 -21.86 -25.55 -9.39
CA ALA A 573 -22.41 -26.47 -10.38
C ALA A 573 -22.97 -25.73 -11.59
N PHE A 574 -22.80 -26.33 -12.78
CA PHE A 574 -23.50 -25.93 -14.00
C PHE A 574 -24.57 -26.97 -14.33
N LEU A 575 -25.81 -26.50 -14.50
CA LEU A 575 -26.94 -27.35 -14.88
C LEU A 575 -27.26 -27.12 -16.36
N LEU A 576 -27.08 -28.17 -17.16
CA LEU A 576 -27.53 -28.20 -18.55
C LEU A 576 -29.05 -28.44 -18.60
N PRO A 577 -29.76 -27.80 -19.53
CA PRO A 577 -31.16 -28.12 -19.80
C PRO A 577 -31.27 -29.60 -20.19
N SER A 578 -32.38 -30.17 -19.76
CA SER A 578 -32.55 -31.59 -19.45
C SER A 578 -33.78 -32.09 -20.16
N GLU A 579 -34.87 -31.37 -19.89
CA GLU A 579 -36.20 -31.60 -20.42
C GLU A 579 -36.81 -30.22 -20.73
N ASP A 580 -37.69 -30.14 -21.73
CA ASP A 580 -38.52 -28.96 -21.97
C ASP A 580 -39.62 -28.83 -20.91
N ALA A 581 -40.46 -27.79 -20.99
CA ALA A 581 -41.57 -27.59 -20.05
C ALA A 581 -42.60 -28.73 -20.03
N LEU A 582 -42.53 -29.68 -20.97
CA LEU A 582 -43.41 -30.84 -21.12
C LEU A 582 -42.72 -32.16 -20.71
N GLY A 583 -41.48 -32.12 -20.22
CA GLY A 583 -40.73 -33.31 -19.81
C GLY A 583 -40.06 -34.06 -20.97
N GLN A 584 -39.97 -33.48 -22.17
CA GLN A 584 -39.29 -34.10 -23.32
C GLN A 584 -37.81 -33.71 -23.36
N PRO A 585 -36.90 -34.55 -23.89
CA PRO A 585 -35.48 -34.21 -23.98
C PRO A 585 -35.25 -32.84 -24.62
N ALA A 586 -34.43 -32.00 -23.98
CA ALA A 586 -34.09 -30.68 -24.49
C ALA A 586 -33.60 -30.74 -25.95
N ALA A 587 -34.14 -29.91 -26.83
CA ALA A 587 -33.77 -29.92 -28.25
C ALA A 587 -32.30 -29.50 -28.46
N GLU A 588 -31.66 -29.94 -29.56
CA GLU A 588 -30.26 -29.57 -29.88
C GLU A 588 -29.96 -28.06 -29.74
N PRO A 589 -30.84 -27.14 -30.20
CA PRO A 589 -30.62 -25.70 -30.04
C PRO A 589 -30.58 -25.22 -28.58
N GLU A 590 -31.25 -25.90 -27.64
CA GLU A 590 -31.21 -25.59 -26.21
C GLU A 590 -29.87 -25.97 -25.59
N SER A 591 -29.35 -27.14 -25.97
CA SER A 591 -28.03 -27.61 -25.55
C SER A 591 -26.91 -26.74 -26.12
N GLU A 592 -27.00 -26.31 -27.38
CA GLU A 592 -26.04 -25.37 -27.97
C GLU A 592 -26.03 -24.00 -27.26
N ARG A 593 -27.21 -23.47 -26.90
CA ARG A 593 -27.31 -22.21 -26.14
C ARG A 593 -26.62 -22.30 -24.79
N ALA A 594 -26.85 -23.38 -24.04
CA ALA A 594 -26.20 -23.58 -22.75
C ALA A 594 -24.67 -23.72 -22.89
N ARG A 595 -24.20 -24.46 -23.91
CA ARG A 595 -22.77 -24.56 -24.25
C ARG A 595 -22.16 -23.21 -24.61
N ALA A 596 -22.86 -22.36 -25.36
CA ALA A 596 -22.39 -21.02 -25.69
C ALA A 596 -22.17 -20.16 -24.43
N TRP A 597 -23.14 -20.14 -23.53
CA TRP A 597 -23.04 -19.45 -22.24
C TRP A 597 -21.85 -19.95 -21.40
N PHE A 598 -21.71 -21.26 -21.23
CA PHE A 598 -20.60 -21.83 -20.46
C PHE A 598 -19.25 -21.55 -21.12
N GLY A 599 -19.16 -21.60 -22.46
CA GLY A 599 -17.95 -21.20 -23.18
C GLY A 599 -17.55 -19.74 -22.94
N HIS A 600 -18.51 -18.82 -22.76
CA HIS A 600 -18.20 -17.44 -22.33
C HIS A 600 -17.65 -17.38 -20.90
N LEU A 601 -18.27 -18.09 -19.96
CA LEU A 601 -17.83 -18.12 -18.56
C LEU A 601 -16.43 -18.76 -18.41
N GLU A 602 -16.16 -19.83 -19.15
CA GLU A 602 -14.86 -20.52 -19.16
C GLU A 602 -13.74 -19.66 -19.74
N ARG A 603 -14.02 -18.81 -20.73
CA ARG A 603 -13.05 -17.82 -21.24
C ARG A 603 -12.58 -16.88 -20.13
N TRP A 604 -13.44 -16.55 -19.19
CA TRP A 604 -13.12 -15.77 -17.99
C TRP A 604 -12.74 -16.62 -16.79
N GLY A 605 -12.38 -17.89 -16.99
CA GLY A 605 -11.85 -18.76 -15.94
C GLY A 605 -12.89 -19.31 -14.96
N ILE A 606 -14.19 -19.05 -15.15
CA ILE A 606 -15.23 -19.68 -14.35
C ILE A 606 -15.44 -21.09 -14.87
N ARG A 607 -15.19 -22.08 -14.00
CA ARG A 607 -15.41 -23.51 -14.31
C ARG A 607 -16.27 -24.13 -13.22
N PRO A 608 -17.21 -25.03 -13.57
CA PRO A 608 -17.96 -25.77 -12.57
C PRO A 608 -17.06 -26.83 -11.93
N ASP A 609 -17.24 -27.04 -10.63
CA ASP A 609 -16.72 -28.22 -9.92
C ASP A 609 -17.55 -29.46 -10.23
N VAL A 610 -18.84 -29.26 -10.57
CA VAL A 610 -19.80 -30.32 -10.86
C VAL A 610 -20.64 -29.93 -12.07
N LEU A 611 -20.70 -30.80 -13.07
CA LEU A 611 -21.62 -30.64 -14.20
C LEU A 611 -22.83 -31.56 -14.01
N LEU A 612 -24.03 -31.00 -14.06
CA LEU A 612 -25.26 -31.78 -14.08
C LEU A 612 -25.77 -31.87 -15.51
N SER A 613 -25.88 -33.11 -15.99
CA SER A 613 -26.54 -33.42 -17.25
C SER A 613 -27.61 -34.48 -17.02
N THR A 614 -28.73 -34.29 -17.70
CA THR A 614 -29.88 -35.19 -17.72
C THR A 614 -29.98 -35.93 -19.05
N ALA A 615 -29.27 -35.44 -20.09
CA ALA A 615 -29.18 -36.09 -21.39
C ALA A 615 -28.11 -37.19 -21.41
N GLN A 616 -28.44 -38.31 -22.06
CA GLN A 616 -27.55 -39.45 -22.24
C GLN A 616 -26.62 -39.20 -23.44
N GLU A 617 -25.56 -38.40 -23.28
CA GLU A 617 -24.54 -38.26 -24.35
C GLU A 617 -23.53 -39.42 -24.31
N PRO A 618 -23.23 -40.04 -25.47
CA PRO A 618 -22.18 -41.04 -25.58
C PRO A 618 -20.80 -40.37 -25.67
N GLY A 619 -19.90 -40.69 -24.74
CA GLY A 619 -18.46 -40.76 -25.02
C GLY A 619 -17.61 -39.49 -24.98
N THR A 620 -18.00 -38.43 -24.26
CA THR A 620 -17.07 -37.29 -24.03
C THR A 620 -16.31 -37.45 -22.71
N SER A 621 -14.98 -37.61 -22.78
CA SER A 621 -14.13 -37.56 -21.58
C SER A 621 -14.05 -36.12 -21.05
N SER A 622 -14.98 -35.77 -20.16
CA SER A 622 -14.90 -34.53 -19.39
C SER A 622 -13.90 -34.71 -18.25
N ARG A 623 -13.00 -33.71 -18.05
CA ARG A 623 -12.15 -33.64 -16.84
C ARG A 623 -12.94 -33.22 -15.59
N THR A 624 -14.14 -32.67 -15.75
CA THR A 624 -15.03 -32.26 -14.66
C THR A 624 -16.01 -33.40 -14.33
N PRO A 625 -16.19 -33.76 -13.04
CA PRO A 625 -17.16 -34.77 -12.63
C PRO A 625 -18.57 -34.47 -13.16
N VAL A 626 -19.18 -35.44 -13.84
CA VAL A 626 -20.55 -35.36 -14.35
C VAL A 626 -21.47 -36.16 -13.44
N LEU A 627 -22.48 -35.49 -12.88
CA LEU A 627 -23.58 -36.14 -12.18
C LEU A 627 -24.70 -36.42 -13.19
N ARG A 628 -25.04 -37.71 -13.36
CA ARG A 628 -26.11 -38.17 -14.26
C ARG A 628 -27.32 -38.68 -13.48
N LYS A 629 -28.51 -38.45 -14.02
CA LYS A 629 -29.79 -38.98 -13.52
C LYS A 629 -29.94 -40.45 -13.97
N ALA A 630 -29.93 -41.39 -13.03
CA ALA A 630 -30.21 -42.82 -13.26
C ALA A 630 -31.58 -43.21 -12.68
N ALA A 631 -32.11 -44.37 -13.10
CA ALA A 631 -33.45 -44.87 -12.72
C ALA A 631 -33.69 -45.02 -11.20
N GLY A 632 -32.62 -44.94 -10.37
CA GLY A 632 -32.67 -44.97 -8.92
C GLY A 632 -31.89 -43.84 -8.22
N GLY A 633 -31.60 -42.72 -8.89
CA GLY A 633 -30.90 -41.56 -8.29
C GLY A 633 -29.75 -40.98 -9.11
N TRP A 634 -28.96 -40.09 -8.53
CA TRP A 634 -27.80 -39.45 -9.19
C TRP A 634 -26.51 -40.27 -9.02
N ALA A 635 -25.70 -40.38 -10.07
CA ALA A 635 -24.40 -41.09 -10.06
C ALA A 635 -23.28 -40.27 -10.72
N THR A 636 -22.07 -40.31 -10.14
CA THR A 636 -20.84 -39.70 -10.68
C THR A 636 -20.15 -40.62 -11.69
N GLU A 637 -19.81 -40.09 -12.86
CA GLU A 637 -19.03 -40.82 -13.87
C GLU A 637 -17.51 -40.68 -13.60
N GLY A 638 -16.80 -41.78 -13.33
CA GLY A 638 -15.32 -41.81 -13.30
C GLY A 638 -14.60 -42.39 -12.08
N GLU A 639 -15.29 -42.80 -11.01
CA GLU A 639 -14.63 -43.56 -9.93
C GLU A 639 -14.78 -45.06 -10.14
N THR A 640 -13.66 -45.75 -10.37
CA THR A 640 -13.52 -47.19 -10.14
C THR A 640 -13.66 -47.47 -8.64
N ALA A 641 -14.88 -47.45 -8.12
CA ALA A 641 -15.19 -47.85 -6.75
C ALA A 641 -16.45 -48.71 -6.74
N THR A 642 -16.34 -49.86 -6.09
CA THR A 642 -17.23 -51.04 -6.08
C THR A 642 -18.59 -50.84 -5.39
N THR A 643 -19.13 -49.62 -5.33
CA THR A 643 -20.56 -49.37 -5.03
C THR A 643 -20.90 -47.88 -5.26
N PRO A 644 -21.75 -47.53 -6.25
CA PRO A 644 -22.25 -46.16 -6.37
C PRO A 644 -23.21 -45.86 -5.20
N ARG A 645 -22.93 -44.80 -4.43
CA ARG A 645 -23.91 -44.23 -3.51
C ARG A 645 -24.99 -43.52 -4.34
N THR A 646 -26.01 -44.27 -4.71
CA THR A 646 -27.13 -43.78 -5.51
C THR A 646 -28.20 -43.24 -4.56
N VAL A 647 -28.47 -41.94 -4.59
CA VAL A 647 -29.56 -41.33 -3.80
C VAL A 647 -30.75 -41.10 -4.72
N SER A 648 -31.80 -41.90 -4.55
CA SER A 648 -33.02 -41.87 -5.36
C SER A 648 -33.90 -40.69 -4.97
N VAL A 649 -34.08 -39.70 -5.86
CA VAL A 649 -34.96 -38.56 -5.59
C VAL A 649 -35.62 -38.09 -6.90
N SER A 650 -36.96 -38.01 -6.90
CA SER A 650 -37.80 -37.53 -8.02
C SER A 650 -38.31 -36.11 -7.77
N GLY A 651 -38.35 -35.26 -8.81
CA GLY A 651 -38.96 -33.91 -8.79
C GLY A 651 -37.98 -32.72 -8.92
N PRO A 652 -38.43 -31.47 -9.18
CA PRO A 652 -37.57 -30.27 -9.28
C PRO A 652 -36.75 -30.01 -8.00
N GLU A 653 -37.31 -30.34 -6.84
CA GLU A 653 -36.64 -30.30 -5.52
C GLU A 653 -35.52 -31.33 -5.36
N SER A 654 -35.42 -32.32 -6.26
CA SER A 654 -34.45 -33.42 -6.19
C SER A 654 -33.02 -33.02 -6.54
N HIS A 655 -32.86 -32.09 -7.49
CA HIS A 655 -31.55 -31.59 -7.92
C HIS A 655 -30.82 -30.87 -6.79
N GLY A 656 -31.53 -29.97 -6.08
CA GLY A 656 -30.96 -29.19 -5.00
C GLY A 656 -30.47 -30.05 -3.83
N ARG A 657 -31.16 -31.15 -3.51
CA ARG A 657 -30.73 -32.08 -2.46
C ARG A 657 -29.46 -32.84 -2.88
N ALA A 658 -29.45 -33.44 -4.07
CA ALA A 658 -28.28 -34.18 -4.56
C ALA A 658 -27.03 -33.30 -4.68
N LEU A 659 -27.22 -32.04 -5.12
CA LEU A 659 -26.14 -31.05 -5.18
C LEU A 659 -25.57 -30.68 -3.81
N ARG A 660 -26.44 -30.49 -2.81
CA ARG A 660 -26.02 -30.22 -1.42
C ARG A 660 -25.20 -31.37 -0.85
N GLU A 661 -25.56 -32.62 -1.12
CA GLU A 661 -24.78 -33.80 -0.71
C GLU A 661 -23.38 -33.83 -1.33
N HIS A 662 -23.20 -33.20 -2.49
CA HIS A 662 -21.89 -33.04 -3.15
C HIS A 662 -21.17 -31.72 -2.76
N GLY A 663 -21.68 -31.01 -1.74
CA GLY A 663 -21.08 -29.77 -1.23
C GLY A 663 -21.26 -28.56 -2.16
N VAL A 664 -22.19 -28.62 -3.10
CA VAL A 664 -22.51 -27.50 -4.00
C VAL A 664 -23.37 -26.48 -3.27
N THR A 665 -22.92 -25.22 -3.31
CA THR A 665 -23.64 -24.09 -2.70
C THR A 665 -24.19 -23.13 -3.74
N THR A 666 -23.67 -23.16 -4.97
CA THR A 666 -24.10 -22.25 -6.04
C THR A 666 -24.30 -23.01 -7.34
N VAL A 667 -25.41 -22.75 -8.02
CA VAL A 667 -25.76 -23.37 -9.30
C VAL A 667 -25.99 -22.28 -10.33
N VAL A 668 -25.37 -22.42 -11.50
CA VAL A 668 -25.76 -21.69 -12.71
C VAL A 668 -26.61 -22.62 -13.54
N SER A 669 -27.86 -22.24 -13.78
CA SER A 669 -28.76 -23.01 -14.66
C SER A 669 -29.25 -22.16 -15.81
N ILE A 670 -29.41 -22.82 -16.96
CA ILE A 670 -29.96 -22.24 -18.18
C ILE A 670 -31.15 -23.12 -18.55
N ASP A 671 -32.35 -22.56 -18.50
CA ASP A 671 -33.56 -23.32 -18.85
C ASP A 671 -33.78 -23.38 -20.37
N ALA A 672 -34.78 -24.18 -20.79
CA ALA A 672 -35.16 -24.36 -22.19
C ALA A 672 -35.56 -23.04 -22.89
N HIS A 673 -36.03 -22.04 -22.13
CA HIS A 673 -36.43 -20.72 -22.62
C HIS A 673 -35.26 -19.71 -22.66
N GLY A 674 -34.05 -20.13 -22.28
CA GLY A 674 -32.86 -19.27 -22.21
C GLY A 674 -32.80 -18.41 -20.94
N LEU A 675 -33.63 -18.71 -19.94
CA LEU A 675 -33.56 -18.07 -18.63
C LEU A 675 -32.28 -18.52 -17.93
N THR A 676 -31.40 -17.58 -17.64
CA THR A 676 -30.19 -17.87 -16.87
C THR A 676 -30.39 -17.45 -15.43
N THR A 677 -30.24 -18.39 -14.51
CA THR A 677 -30.37 -18.15 -13.06
C THR A 677 -29.07 -18.53 -12.35
N VAL A 678 -28.72 -17.77 -11.31
CA VAL A 678 -27.68 -18.13 -10.35
C VAL A 678 -28.38 -18.37 -9.02
N GLN A 679 -28.44 -19.63 -8.60
CA GLN A 679 -29.19 -20.06 -7.43
C GLN A 679 -28.24 -20.42 -6.28
N ALA A 680 -28.52 -19.88 -5.10
CA ALA A 680 -27.88 -20.29 -3.86
C ALA A 680 -28.62 -21.51 -3.28
N LEU A 681 -27.88 -22.55 -2.89
CA LEU A 681 -28.41 -23.77 -2.28
C LEU A 681 -28.20 -23.83 -0.77
N ASP A 682 -27.43 -22.93 -0.18
CA ASP A 682 -27.07 -22.85 1.24
C ASP A 682 -28.04 -22.00 2.10
N GLY A 683 -29.09 -21.42 1.50
CA GLY A 683 -30.15 -20.70 2.20
C GLY A 683 -31.34 -21.57 2.64
N PRO A 684 -32.25 -21.05 3.50
CA PRO A 684 -33.52 -21.71 3.79
C PRO A 684 -34.31 -21.97 2.50
N PRO A 685 -35.15 -23.03 2.42
CA PRO A 685 -35.84 -23.44 1.19
C PRO A 685 -36.70 -22.34 0.56
N ASP A 686 -37.11 -21.33 1.33
CA ASP A 686 -37.88 -20.17 0.86
C ASP A 686 -37.01 -19.02 0.31
N GLY A 687 -35.69 -19.17 0.24
CA GLY A 687 -34.76 -18.24 -0.41
C GLY A 687 -34.67 -16.86 0.26
N GLY A 688 -33.48 -16.45 0.70
CA GLY A 688 -33.24 -15.01 0.85
C GLY A 688 -33.60 -14.31 -0.47
N LYS A 689 -34.42 -13.25 -0.43
CA LYS A 689 -35.27 -12.71 -1.54
C LYS A 689 -34.61 -12.35 -2.88
N ASN A 690 -33.31 -12.62 -3.07
CA ASN A 690 -32.58 -12.51 -4.34
C ASN A 690 -31.98 -13.83 -4.85
N CYS A 691 -32.17 -14.96 -4.15
CA CYS A 691 -31.68 -16.27 -4.54
C CYS A 691 -32.69 -16.96 -5.46
N GLY A 692 -32.54 -16.80 -6.78
CA GLY A 692 -33.41 -17.43 -7.79
C GLY A 692 -34.07 -16.46 -8.77
N ARG A 693 -33.80 -15.15 -8.70
CA ARG A 693 -34.26 -14.22 -9.74
C ARG A 693 -33.53 -14.52 -11.06
N PRO A 694 -34.24 -14.55 -12.20
CA PRO A 694 -33.60 -14.64 -13.50
C PRO A 694 -32.64 -13.48 -13.70
N VAL A 695 -31.39 -13.84 -13.96
CA VAL A 695 -30.28 -12.92 -14.17
C VAL A 695 -30.26 -12.43 -15.62
N ALA A 696 -30.84 -13.22 -16.52
CA ALA A 696 -31.08 -12.89 -17.92
C ALA A 696 -32.32 -13.60 -18.46
N THR A 697 -33.03 -12.95 -19.38
CA THR A 697 -34.17 -13.50 -20.14
C THR A 697 -33.85 -13.39 -21.64
N GLY A 698 -34.14 -14.45 -22.41
CA GLY A 698 -33.90 -14.51 -23.85
C GLY A 698 -32.68 -15.35 -24.24
N GLY A 699 -32.79 -16.05 -25.38
CA GLY A 699 -31.90 -17.14 -25.84
C GLY A 699 -30.38 -16.98 -25.66
N TYR A 700 -29.65 -16.58 -26.71
CA TYR A 700 -28.16 -16.54 -26.71
C TYR A 700 -27.60 -15.47 -25.74
N PRO A 701 -26.39 -15.65 -25.19
CA PRO A 701 -25.80 -14.75 -24.21
C PRO A 701 -25.60 -13.34 -24.75
N SER A 702 -26.28 -12.35 -24.17
CA SER A 702 -25.95 -10.93 -24.36
C SER A 702 -24.85 -10.49 -23.40
N ALA A 703 -24.14 -9.40 -23.73
CA ALA A 703 -23.09 -8.89 -22.85
C ALA A 703 -23.63 -8.46 -21.47
N ASP A 704 -24.83 -7.87 -21.43
CA ASP A 704 -25.48 -7.45 -20.18
C ASP A 704 -25.81 -8.64 -19.28
N ALA A 705 -26.36 -9.68 -19.91
CA ALA A 705 -26.73 -10.93 -19.27
C ALA A 705 -25.50 -11.62 -18.65
N LEU A 706 -24.40 -11.70 -19.41
CA LEU A 706 -23.13 -12.25 -18.95
C LEU A 706 -22.55 -11.48 -17.75
N VAL A 707 -22.52 -10.15 -17.82
CA VAL A 707 -21.97 -9.31 -16.73
C VAL A 707 -22.80 -9.44 -15.46
N ARG A 708 -24.12 -9.57 -15.56
CA ARG A 708 -24.99 -9.82 -14.40
C ARG A 708 -24.77 -11.20 -13.78
N VAL A 709 -24.51 -12.23 -14.59
CA VAL A 709 -24.15 -13.57 -14.09
C VAL A 709 -22.80 -13.51 -13.36
N LEU A 710 -21.80 -12.80 -13.89
CA LEU A 710 -20.53 -12.59 -13.21
C LEU A 710 -20.69 -11.84 -11.88
N ALA A 711 -21.57 -10.84 -11.81
CA ALA A 711 -21.88 -10.13 -10.58
C ALA A 711 -22.44 -11.08 -9.50
N ALA A 712 -23.40 -11.92 -9.89
CA ALA A 712 -24.00 -12.93 -8.99
C ALA A 712 -23.00 -13.99 -8.53
N LEU A 713 -22.16 -14.49 -9.44
CA LEU A 713 -21.08 -15.44 -9.10
C LEU A 713 -20.03 -14.83 -8.18
N HIS A 714 -19.64 -13.58 -8.46
CA HIS A 714 -18.64 -12.86 -7.67
C HIS A 714 -19.08 -12.73 -6.21
N VAL A 715 -20.31 -12.29 -5.94
CA VAL A 715 -20.79 -12.12 -4.55
C VAL A 715 -20.93 -13.43 -3.78
N ARG A 716 -20.98 -14.55 -4.50
CA ARG A 716 -21.07 -15.91 -3.95
C ARG A 716 -19.73 -16.58 -3.69
N GLY A 717 -18.63 -16.00 -4.19
CA GLY A 717 -17.29 -16.54 -4.00
C GLY A 717 -16.60 -17.06 -5.25
N PHE A 718 -17.24 -16.93 -6.43
CA PHE A 718 -16.70 -17.40 -7.71
C PHE A 718 -16.36 -16.21 -8.62
N PRO A 719 -15.30 -15.42 -8.31
CA PRO A 719 -14.89 -14.31 -9.16
C PRO A 719 -14.32 -14.81 -10.49
N PRO A 720 -14.56 -14.12 -11.61
CA PRO A 720 -13.86 -14.41 -12.85
C PRO A 720 -12.37 -14.07 -12.74
N ASP A 721 -11.59 -14.59 -13.68
CA ASP A 721 -10.26 -14.08 -13.99
C ASP A 721 -10.39 -12.67 -14.56
N TRP A 722 -10.19 -11.68 -13.69
CA TRP A 722 -10.31 -10.26 -14.03
C TRP A 722 -9.30 -9.82 -15.07
N GLN A 723 -8.11 -10.44 -15.14
CA GLN A 723 -7.15 -10.09 -16.18
C GLN A 723 -7.69 -10.49 -17.56
N ARG A 724 -8.30 -11.68 -17.68
CA ARG A 724 -8.97 -12.10 -18.93
C ARG A 724 -10.21 -11.26 -19.24
N PHE A 725 -10.96 -10.86 -18.22
CA PHE A 725 -12.15 -10.02 -18.39
C PHE A 725 -11.79 -8.65 -18.99
N PHE A 726 -10.69 -8.05 -18.54
CA PHE A 726 -10.23 -6.73 -19.01
C PHE A 726 -9.20 -6.76 -20.16
N ALA A 727 -8.76 -7.94 -20.63
CA ALA A 727 -7.67 -8.08 -21.61
C ALA A 727 -7.87 -7.30 -22.91
N ASN A 728 -9.12 -7.15 -23.36
CA ASN A 728 -9.47 -6.41 -24.58
C ASN A 728 -10.01 -5.00 -24.28
N THR A 729 -9.68 -4.46 -23.11
CA THR A 729 -10.06 -3.10 -22.71
C THR A 729 -8.83 -2.23 -22.54
N ASP A 730 -9.02 -0.93 -22.68
CA ASP A 730 -8.02 0.09 -22.41
C ASP A 730 -8.12 0.63 -20.97
N ALA A 731 -8.70 -0.18 -20.07
CA ALA A 731 -8.87 0.16 -18.66
C ALA A 731 -7.53 0.07 -17.91
N GLN A 732 -7.29 0.99 -17.00
CA GLN A 732 -6.03 1.09 -16.25
C GLN A 732 -6.28 1.26 -14.76
N ALA A 733 -5.30 0.86 -13.96
CA ALA A 733 -5.33 1.09 -12.52
C ALA A 733 -5.34 2.60 -12.22
N VAL A 734 -6.24 3.02 -11.32
CA VAL A 734 -6.37 4.37 -10.79
C VAL A 734 -6.41 4.32 -9.27
N SER A 735 -5.99 5.42 -8.64
CA SER A 735 -6.05 5.54 -7.18
C SER A 735 -7.49 5.58 -6.69
N LEU A 736 -7.82 4.64 -5.80
CA LEU A 736 -9.10 4.51 -5.11
C LEU A 736 -8.90 4.59 -3.59
N PRO A 737 -9.95 4.90 -2.81
CA PRO A 737 -9.88 4.85 -1.36
C PRO A 737 -9.40 3.48 -0.86
N THR A 738 -8.73 3.50 0.29
CA THR A 738 -8.22 2.30 0.95
C THR A 738 -9.25 1.69 1.90
N TYR A 739 -8.94 0.52 2.45
CA TYR A 739 -9.85 -0.23 3.29
C TYR A 739 -10.35 0.57 4.51
N PRO A 740 -11.67 0.59 4.77
CA PRO A 740 -12.25 1.27 5.92
C PRO A 740 -12.20 0.40 7.18
N PHE A 741 -11.04 0.39 7.84
CA PHE A 741 -10.84 -0.32 9.11
C PHE A 741 -11.92 0.00 10.15
N GLN A 742 -12.47 -1.04 10.78
CA GLN A 742 -13.48 -0.98 11.84
C GLN A 742 -12.80 -0.95 13.21
N ARG A 743 -12.19 0.19 13.51
CA ARG A 743 -11.34 0.32 14.68
C ARG A 743 -12.10 0.27 16.00
N GLN A 744 -11.47 -0.34 17.00
CA GLN A 744 -11.84 -0.28 18.41
C GLN A 744 -10.67 0.27 19.22
N ARG A 745 -10.95 0.81 20.41
CA ARG A 745 -9.94 1.39 21.30
C ARG A 745 -9.24 0.29 22.10
N TYR A 746 -7.92 0.24 22.01
CA TYR A 746 -7.02 -0.65 22.76
C TYR A 746 -5.95 0.19 23.46
N TRP A 747 -6.16 0.47 24.75
CA TRP A 747 -5.22 1.20 25.61
C TRP A 747 -5.43 0.75 27.06
N PRO A 748 -4.37 0.50 27.85
CA PRO A 748 -4.51 0.20 29.28
C PRO A 748 -5.11 1.41 29.97
N LEU A 749 -6.10 1.19 30.84
CA LEU A 749 -6.54 2.25 31.75
C LEU A 749 -5.45 2.44 32.83
N PRO A 750 -5.22 3.69 33.28
CA PRO A 750 -4.25 3.98 34.33
C PRO A 750 -4.48 3.19 35.63
#